data_AF-A0A1Z8MGZ8-F1
#
_entry.id   AF-A0A1Z8MGZ8-F1
#
_cell.length_a   1.000
_cell.length_b   1.000
_cell.length_c   1.000
_cell.angle_alpha   90.00
_cell.angle_beta   90.00
_cell.angle_gamma   90.00
#
_symmetry.space_group_name_H-M   'P 1'
#
loop_
_entity.id
_entity.type
_entity.pdbx_description
1 polymer ?
#
loop_
_entity_poly.entity_id
_entity_poly.type
_entity_poly.pdbx_seq_one_letter_code
_entity_poly.pdbx_strand_id
1 'polypeptide(L)'
;MRILVLVFATFLGLSAVEAQPKPVLVGLIGDSTVAVQSGWGPAFSKRFNRHATIVNDAKNGATLQALSKKLDELVLRQPDYVLIQFGHNDQKRYDTAVYSAHLKSYVQRIRQSGGKAVIVSSVTRRSFDKHGKIVSNLVNNDKYSYKGTLTDYAKAAEAVTQELNLPFIDLDRASIAHHNQIGYEASMTYNFAEGDTTHFNETGAEAITDLIIEELATNLPELASYLKVPVPATRANKAPTELATGRLRRVPGENADKLFESVLSANKPWPLQGGFAHLWLNRDLVTGNQLIRQAQQAIITNEGGADEMTPEIAASEHVKWQMRTWNRIYLLFNEKSRFHPGRLDPETQAMIEEMFWHYVCDKSRYQRAALQHVWGIHGSENHEMMHYSNVLLALQAIKDRPAYQDRKLPDGRSITEHYQAWNAYYKRYCVERAKHGLLIEIFSGYGKYTMPELFNMHDLAEDPVLRSRMGKLIDLIWADWAISQLNGVRGGGRLRLYQDDPAKPESSFQWGARDTWLSMSHFILDNKPWWNARSYHPHPIIGYPWVLATTQYRLPDVIKDIASDAEDRGEYNAVARRVAKQRPMDGKQVPVTESPWYALDPEDPRMLSYDHCTPDYVMGSLLIDPTLPRVGSRDYLAGNDLIEGYPALTSQNRYHGVTFASDVNARVIPQCEGLANGKTYGEQQAVQHDNVLLVQRHKQSKQTGDMRILFGLRGMKARLVEQDGWIILQEGNAWLGIKGFSRTDPNRSCGYQWDNEIFLRMADGNAPVALIAGRNTEFADFEAFASYLESFSGTAQDGWFKLSGDKLTLSLQLESLALPRVNGTAIDLRPPMLFDSPWMSSEHGSGIIRIHKDGRELKIDLNE
;
A
#
# COMPACT_ATOMS: atom_id res chain seq x y z
N MET A 1 5.80 -68.50 -34.27
CA MET A 1 4.81 -68.15 -33.23
C MET A 1 5.54 -67.96 -31.91
N ARG A 2 5.87 -66.73 -31.52
CA ARG A 2 6.57 -66.41 -30.27
C ARG A 2 5.55 -65.87 -29.27
N ILE A 3 5.33 -66.61 -28.18
CA ILE A 3 4.50 -66.20 -27.05
C ILE A 3 5.44 -65.70 -25.96
N LEU A 4 5.22 -64.46 -25.54
CA LEU A 4 5.94 -63.74 -24.49
C LEU A 4 5.32 -64.08 -23.14
N VAL A 5 6.11 -64.54 -22.17
CA VAL A 5 5.70 -64.73 -20.76
C VAL A 5 6.25 -63.57 -19.94
N LEU A 6 5.35 -62.84 -19.29
CA LEU A 6 5.63 -61.72 -18.39
C LEU A 6 5.92 -62.27 -16.97
N VAL A 7 7.05 -61.91 -16.37
CA VAL A 7 7.38 -62.19 -14.96
C VAL A 7 7.17 -60.91 -14.16
N PHE A 8 6.30 -60.95 -13.15
CA PHE A 8 6.12 -59.90 -12.15
C PHE A 8 7.18 -60.07 -11.04
N ALA A 9 7.99 -59.03 -10.80
CA ALA A 9 8.89 -58.94 -9.66
C ALA A 9 8.35 -57.91 -8.66
N THR A 10 8.03 -58.38 -7.45
CA THR A 10 7.57 -57.58 -6.31
C THR A 10 8.76 -56.91 -5.63
N PHE A 11 8.84 -55.57 -5.66
CA PHE A 11 9.77 -54.79 -4.85
C PHE A 11 9.08 -54.36 -3.54
N LEU A 12 9.55 -54.89 -2.41
CA LEU A 12 9.28 -54.33 -1.08
C LEU A 12 10.20 -53.13 -0.87
N GLY A 13 9.64 -51.92 -0.87
CA GLY A 13 10.33 -50.70 -0.46
C GLY A 13 10.31 -50.53 1.06
N LEU A 14 11.46 -50.65 1.73
CA LEU A 14 11.66 -50.10 3.07
C LEU A 14 11.82 -48.57 2.93
N SER A 15 10.78 -47.82 3.30
CA SER A 15 10.89 -46.39 3.51
C SER A 15 11.66 -46.14 4.81
N ALA A 16 12.86 -45.59 4.70
CA ALA A 16 13.54 -44.97 5.84
C ALA A 16 12.69 -43.77 6.29
N VAL A 17 12.11 -43.85 7.49
CA VAL A 17 11.47 -42.70 8.14
C VAL A 17 12.59 -41.74 8.54
N GLU A 18 12.77 -40.68 7.78
CA GLU A 18 13.62 -39.57 8.17
C GLU A 18 12.94 -38.86 9.35
N ALA A 19 13.52 -38.99 10.54
CA ALA A 19 12.98 -38.41 11.76
C ALA A 19 12.95 -36.88 11.65
N GLN A 20 11.79 -36.27 11.83
CA GLN A 20 11.62 -34.82 11.83
C GLN A 20 12.53 -34.19 12.90
N PRO A 21 13.31 -33.13 12.60
CA PRO A 21 14.19 -32.50 13.58
C PRO A 21 13.37 -31.91 14.74
N LYS A 22 13.71 -32.31 15.97
CA LYS A 22 13.05 -31.86 17.20
C LYS A 22 13.14 -30.33 17.30
N PRO A 23 12.06 -29.61 17.66
CA PRO A 23 12.12 -28.17 17.86
C PRO A 23 13.20 -27.77 18.87
N VAL A 24 13.86 -26.63 18.63
CA VAL A 24 14.90 -26.05 19.50
C VAL A 24 14.55 -24.61 19.87
N LEU A 25 14.77 -24.22 21.12
CA LEU A 25 14.64 -22.86 21.62
C LEU A 25 16.02 -22.26 21.90
N VAL A 26 16.32 -21.11 21.29
CA VAL A 26 17.58 -20.40 21.45
C VAL A 26 17.31 -19.04 22.09
N GLY A 27 17.91 -18.78 23.25
CA GLY A 27 17.94 -17.47 23.88
C GLY A 27 19.15 -16.66 23.41
N LEU A 28 18.97 -15.37 23.12
CA LEU A 28 20.04 -14.40 22.95
C LEU A 28 20.01 -13.43 24.12
N ILE A 29 21.16 -13.20 24.77
CA ILE A 29 21.31 -12.21 25.82
C ILE A 29 22.58 -11.40 25.60
N GLY A 30 22.45 -10.08 25.60
CA GLY A 30 23.56 -9.19 25.24
C GLY A 30 23.26 -7.70 25.34
N ASP A 31 24.18 -6.89 24.84
CA ASP A 31 24.08 -5.43 24.81
C ASP A 31 23.45 -4.88 23.52
N SER A 32 23.65 -3.59 23.23
CA SER A 32 23.09 -2.94 22.03
C SER A 32 23.56 -3.55 20.71
N THR A 33 24.70 -4.23 20.69
CA THR A 33 25.23 -4.90 19.48
C THR A 33 24.53 -6.23 19.18
N VAL A 34 23.66 -6.71 20.08
CA VAL A 34 22.78 -7.88 19.89
C VAL A 34 21.30 -7.49 19.84
N ALA A 35 20.94 -6.39 20.53
CA ALA A 35 19.57 -5.94 20.71
C ALA A 35 18.84 -5.63 19.40
N VAL A 36 17.50 -5.66 19.47
CA VAL A 36 16.61 -5.55 18.30
C VAL A 36 16.81 -4.26 17.48
N GLN A 37 17.15 -3.15 18.14
CA GLN A 37 17.20 -1.85 17.47
C GLN A 37 18.42 -1.70 16.55
N SER A 38 19.59 -2.17 16.97
CA SER A 38 20.86 -1.81 16.32
C SER A 38 21.96 -2.87 16.45
N GLY A 39 21.54 -4.10 16.73
CA GLY A 39 22.40 -5.27 16.87
C GLY A 39 22.13 -6.36 15.82
N TRP A 40 22.97 -7.40 15.82
CA TRP A 40 22.88 -8.51 14.86
C TRP A 40 21.75 -9.51 15.17
N GLY A 41 21.19 -9.49 16.39
CA GLY A 41 20.23 -10.50 16.85
C GLY A 41 19.02 -10.73 15.91
N PRO A 42 18.37 -9.68 15.36
CA PRO A 42 17.30 -9.86 14.39
C PRO A 42 17.74 -10.57 13.10
N ALA A 43 18.93 -10.25 12.58
CA ALA A 43 19.46 -10.88 11.38
C ALA A 43 19.82 -12.35 11.65
N PHE A 44 20.44 -12.64 12.79
CA PHE A 44 20.70 -14.02 13.24
C PHE A 44 19.42 -14.84 13.34
N SER A 45 18.35 -14.30 13.94
CA SER A 45 17.06 -14.99 14.04
C SER A 45 16.51 -15.42 12.68
N LYS A 46 16.72 -14.63 11.62
CA LYS A 46 16.24 -14.94 10.27
C LYS A 46 16.99 -16.10 9.61
N ARG A 47 18.19 -16.47 10.08
CA ARG A 47 19.01 -17.53 9.45
C ARG A 47 18.57 -18.94 9.83
N PHE A 48 17.73 -19.08 10.84
CA PHE A 48 17.21 -20.36 11.31
C PHE A 48 15.90 -20.76 10.62
N ASN A 49 15.72 -22.06 10.41
CA ASN A 49 14.52 -22.66 9.84
C ASN A 49 13.38 -22.73 10.88
N ARG A 50 12.18 -23.15 10.46
CA ARG A 50 10.98 -23.18 11.31
C ARG A 50 11.05 -24.08 12.55
N HIS A 51 12.06 -24.93 12.67
CA HIS A 51 12.26 -25.83 13.81
C HIS A 51 13.05 -25.16 14.94
N ALA A 52 13.55 -23.95 14.76
CA ALA A 52 14.21 -23.17 15.79
C ALA A 52 13.39 -21.92 16.15
N THR A 53 13.18 -21.70 17.44
CA THR A 53 12.58 -20.48 17.99
C THR A 53 13.69 -19.65 18.63
N ILE A 54 13.81 -18.37 18.26
CA ILE A 54 14.84 -17.49 18.80
C ILE A 54 14.19 -16.41 19.67
N VAL A 55 14.62 -16.30 20.92
CA VAL A 55 14.17 -15.29 21.89
C VAL A 55 15.32 -14.33 22.15
N ASN A 56 15.19 -13.07 21.74
CA ASN A 56 16.22 -12.05 21.96
C ASN A 56 15.87 -11.15 23.15
N ASP A 57 16.54 -11.37 24.28
CA ASP A 57 16.42 -10.58 25.51
C ASP A 57 17.59 -9.59 25.69
N ALA A 58 18.36 -9.31 24.63
CA ALA A 58 19.41 -8.30 24.64
C ALA A 58 18.85 -6.86 24.75
N LYS A 59 19.62 -5.96 25.37
CA LYS A 59 19.17 -4.60 25.68
C LYS A 59 20.26 -3.56 25.47
N ASN A 60 19.88 -2.41 24.91
CA ASN A 60 20.80 -1.30 24.70
C ASN A 60 21.45 -0.82 26.00
N GLY A 61 22.77 -0.59 25.96
CA GLY A 61 23.53 -0.09 27.11
C GLY A 61 23.73 -1.08 28.25
N ALA A 62 23.28 -2.33 28.11
CA ALA A 62 23.37 -3.34 29.16
C ALA A 62 24.81 -3.82 29.42
N THR A 63 25.06 -4.20 30.66
CA THR A 63 26.20 -5.01 31.11
C THR A 63 25.69 -6.37 31.60
N LEU A 64 26.58 -7.34 31.80
CA LEU A 64 26.23 -8.62 32.42
C LEU A 64 25.52 -8.43 33.77
N GLN A 65 26.00 -7.50 34.59
CA GLN A 65 25.36 -7.22 35.88
C GLN A 65 23.93 -6.68 35.71
N ALA A 66 23.71 -5.77 34.75
CA ALA A 66 22.42 -5.11 34.56
C ALA A 66 21.33 -6.04 34.02
N LEU A 67 21.68 -7.04 33.20
CA LEU A 67 20.73 -8.03 32.67
C LEU A 67 20.63 -9.30 33.51
N SER A 68 21.24 -9.35 34.70
CA SER A 68 21.29 -10.59 35.50
C SER A 68 19.90 -11.15 35.81
N LYS A 69 18.93 -10.29 36.15
CA LYS A 69 17.53 -10.71 36.36
C LYS A 69 16.83 -11.12 35.07
N LYS A 70 17.19 -10.50 33.95
CA LYS A 70 16.63 -10.83 32.64
C LYS A 70 17.10 -12.21 32.18
N LEU A 71 18.34 -12.59 32.53
CA LEU A 71 18.79 -13.97 32.37
C LEU A 71 17.89 -14.94 33.15
N ASP A 72 17.54 -14.63 34.40
CA ASP A 72 16.66 -15.48 35.21
C ASP A 72 15.29 -15.68 34.52
N GLU A 73 14.73 -14.61 33.94
CA GLU A 73 13.51 -14.70 33.11
C GLU A 73 13.70 -15.54 31.84
N LEU A 74 14.85 -15.44 31.18
CA LEU A 74 15.16 -16.18 29.96
C LEU A 74 15.31 -17.68 30.26
N VAL A 75 16.03 -18.05 31.33
CA VAL A 75 16.23 -19.46 31.69
C VAL A 75 14.93 -20.14 32.15
N LEU A 76 13.97 -19.38 32.70
CA LEU A 76 12.61 -19.90 33.00
C LEU A 76 11.86 -20.37 31.75
N ARG A 77 12.25 -19.89 30.55
CA ARG A 77 11.69 -20.37 29.27
C ARG A 77 12.30 -21.69 28.81
N GLN A 78 13.26 -22.24 29.58
CA GLN A 78 13.98 -23.48 29.28
C GLN A 78 14.57 -23.52 27.87
N PRO A 79 15.36 -22.51 27.45
CA PRO A 79 16.03 -22.54 26.16
C PRO A 79 17.06 -23.68 26.10
N ASP A 80 17.08 -24.40 24.97
CA ASP A 80 18.07 -25.43 24.69
C ASP A 80 19.48 -24.83 24.56
N TYR A 81 19.59 -23.63 23.97
CA TYR A 81 20.84 -22.87 23.84
C TYR A 81 20.65 -21.43 24.30
N VAL A 82 21.66 -20.85 24.94
CA VAL A 82 21.69 -19.42 25.26
C VAL A 82 23.00 -18.82 24.78
N LEU A 83 22.92 -17.95 23.77
CA LEU A 83 24.07 -17.18 23.26
C LEU A 83 24.23 -15.91 24.10
N ILE A 84 25.45 -15.72 24.63
CA ILE A 84 25.80 -14.65 25.57
C ILE A 84 26.87 -13.77 24.93
N GLN A 85 26.56 -12.50 24.66
CA GLN A 85 27.54 -11.53 24.15
C GLN A 85 27.51 -10.22 24.94
N PHE A 86 28.61 -9.91 25.60
CA PHE A 86 28.82 -8.66 26.34
C PHE A 86 30.26 -8.20 26.24
N GLY A 87 30.48 -6.90 26.43
CA GLY A 87 31.81 -6.29 26.50
C GLY A 87 31.78 -4.78 26.33
N HIS A 88 30.92 -4.24 25.45
CA HIS A 88 30.95 -2.82 25.08
C HIS A 88 30.68 -1.88 26.26
N ASN A 89 29.79 -2.27 27.17
CA ASN A 89 29.44 -1.48 28.34
C ASN A 89 30.15 -1.96 29.61
N ASP A 90 30.48 -3.25 29.70
CA ASP A 90 31.21 -3.85 30.82
C ASP A 90 32.60 -3.21 30.97
N GLN A 91 33.29 -2.97 29.86
CA GLN A 91 34.59 -2.28 29.84
C GLN A 91 34.57 -0.87 30.43
N LYS A 92 33.40 -0.26 30.57
CA LYS A 92 33.22 1.07 31.17
C LYS A 92 32.92 1.00 32.68
N ARG A 93 32.70 -0.20 33.23
CA ARG A 93 32.18 -0.40 34.60
C ARG A 93 33.14 -1.14 35.52
N TYR A 94 33.74 -2.24 35.06
CA TYR A 94 34.60 -3.09 35.88
C TYR A 94 35.59 -3.86 34.99
N ASP A 95 36.69 -4.34 35.57
CA ASP A 95 37.75 -5.06 34.85
C ASP A 95 37.33 -6.45 34.34
N THR A 96 38.25 -7.12 33.64
CA THR A 96 38.03 -8.46 33.06
C THR A 96 37.87 -9.56 34.10
N ALA A 97 38.39 -9.38 35.33
CA ALA A 97 38.22 -10.36 36.40
C ALA A 97 36.78 -10.37 36.91
N VAL A 98 36.18 -9.19 37.13
CA VAL A 98 34.77 -9.06 37.52
C VAL A 98 33.84 -9.50 36.37
N TYR A 99 34.16 -9.12 35.13
CA TYR A 99 33.44 -9.60 33.95
C TYR A 99 33.41 -11.12 33.87
N SER A 100 34.57 -11.77 34.05
CA SER A 100 34.69 -13.24 34.04
C SER A 100 33.85 -13.88 35.14
N ALA A 101 33.83 -13.30 36.35
CA ALA A 101 33.00 -13.79 37.45
C ALA A 101 31.50 -13.71 37.12
N HIS A 102 31.04 -12.62 36.52
CA HIS A 102 29.65 -12.49 36.07
C HIS A 102 29.31 -13.48 34.95
N LEU A 103 30.20 -13.66 33.99
CA LEU A 103 29.99 -14.58 32.88
C LEU A 103 29.90 -16.04 33.36
N LYS A 104 30.75 -16.44 34.32
CA LYS A 104 30.67 -17.76 34.98
C LYS A 104 29.34 -17.94 35.71
N SER A 105 28.85 -16.91 36.39
CA SER A 105 27.53 -16.93 37.06
C SER A 105 26.38 -17.11 36.06
N TYR A 106 26.45 -16.47 34.89
CA TYR A 106 25.48 -16.68 33.80
C TYR A 106 25.48 -18.13 33.33
N VAL A 107 26.66 -18.67 33.01
CA VAL A 107 26.83 -20.06 32.55
C VAL A 107 26.27 -21.04 33.57
N GLN A 108 26.56 -20.84 34.86
CA GLN A 108 26.07 -21.72 35.92
C GLN A 108 24.53 -21.77 35.95
N ARG A 109 23.87 -20.61 35.86
CA ARG A 109 22.39 -20.53 35.90
C ARG A 109 21.74 -21.17 34.67
N ILE A 110 22.32 -20.97 33.48
CA ILE A 110 21.84 -21.60 32.24
C ILE A 110 21.99 -23.13 32.32
N ARG A 111 23.13 -23.63 32.83
CA ARG A 111 23.33 -25.07 33.02
C ARG A 111 22.35 -25.66 34.04
N GLN A 112 22.10 -24.94 35.14
CA GLN A 112 21.13 -25.36 36.16
C GLN A 112 19.70 -25.46 35.62
N SER A 113 19.34 -24.65 34.61
CA SER A 113 18.03 -24.74 33.93
C SER A 113 17.98 -25.79 32.81
N GLY A 114 19.07 -26.52 32.57
CA GLY A 114 19.17 -27.53 31.50
C GLY A 114 19.56 -26.99 30.13
N GLY A 115 19.85 -25.70 30.00
CA GLY A 115 20.28 -25.09 28.74
C GLY A 115 21.78 -25.19 28.49
N LYS A 116 22.20 -25.10 27.21
CA LYS A 116 23.61 -25.02 26.80
C LYS A 116 24.02 -23.55 26.64
N ALA A 117 24.95 -23.09 27.48
CA ALA A 117 25.53 -21.76 27.33
C ALA A 117 26.52 -21.73 26.16
N VAL A 118 26.41 -20.72 25.31
CA VAL A 118 27.29 -20.45 24.18
C VAL A 118 27.83 -19.04 24.33
N ILE A 119 29.15 -18.88 24.43
CA ILE A 119 29.74 -17.55 24.59
C ILE A 119 30.11 -17.02 23.21
N VAL A 120 29.65 -15.81 22.92
CA VAL A 120 30.04 -15.04 21.74
C VAL A 120 30.85 -13.85 22.24
N SER A 121 32.10 -13.72 21.80
CA SER A 121 32.89 -12.54 22.18
C SER A 121 32.24 -11.26 21.65
N SER A 122 32.50 -10.11 22.27
CA SER A 122 32.02 -8.83 21.72
C SER A 122 32.55 -8.61 20.31
N VAL A 123 31.73 -8.00 19.45
CA VAL A 123 32.16 -7.52 18.13
C VAL A 123 33.16 -6.36 18.27
N THR A 124 34.07 -6.19 17.31
CA THR A 124 34.98 -5.04 17.33
C THR A 124 34.25 -3.72 17.16
N ARG A 125 34.81 -2.65 17.72
CA ARG A 125 34.46 -1.28 17.30
C ARG A 125 35.13 -1.00 15.96
N ARG A 126 34.44 -0.29 15.06
CA ARG A 126 34.96 0.07 13.72
C ARG A 126 35.86 1.30 13.78
N SER A 127 36.94 1.20 14.57
CA SER A 127 37.95 2.25 14.74
C SER A 127 39.22 1.87 13.97
N PHE A 128 39.60 2.70 13.00
CA PHE A 128 40.73 2.43 12.10
C PHE A 128 41.93 3.33 12.42
N ASP A 129 43.14 2.81 12.27
CA ASP A 129 44.37 3.60 12.28
C ASP A 129 44.65 4.29 10.94
N LYS A 130 45.75 5.05 10.89
CA LYS A 130 46.25 5.73 9.68
C LYS A 130 46.62 4.79 8.53
N HIS A 131 46.72 3.48 8.78
CA HIS A 131 47.02 2.45 7.79
C HIS A 131 45.75 1.69 7.35
N GLY A 132 44.57 2.13 7.78
CA GLY A 132 43.31 1.49 7.43
C GLY A 132 43.12 0.13 8.09
N LYS A 133 43.72 -0.09 9.27
CA LYS A 133 43.52 -1.30 10.07
C LYS A 133 42.76 -1.02 11.36
N ILE A 134 41.88 -1.95 11.74
CA ILE A 134 41.15 -1.91 13.00
C ILE A 134 42.15 -1.89 14.17
N VAL A 135 41.95 -0.94 15.07
CA VAL A 135 42.73 -0.82 16.30
C VAL A 135 41.85 -1.05 17.52
N SER A 136 42.22 -2.05 18.31
CA SER A 136 41.63 -2.33 19.63
C SER A 136 42.43 -1.58 20.69
N ASN A 137 42.17 -0.27 20.79
CA ASN A 137 42.84 0.61 21.75
C ASN A 137 41.95 0.89 22.96
N LEU A 138 42.59 1.22 24.10
CA LEU A 138 41.89 1.80 25.23
C LEU A 138 41.33 3.17 24.80
N VAL A 139 40.01 3.25 24.71
CA VAL A 139 39.33 4.52 24.48
C VAL A 139 39.41 5.28 25.80
N ASN A 140 40.08 6.42 25.85
CA ASN A 140 39.99 7.33 26.99
C ASN A 140 39.27 8.59 26.53
N ASN A 141 38.14 8.90 27.16
CA ASN A 141 37.45 10.17 26.95
C ASN A 141 36.94 10.70 28.28
N ASP A 142 36.58 11.99 28.32
CA ASP A 142 36.11 12.68 29.52
C ASP A 142 34.85 12.04 30.14
N LYS A 143 34.14 11.21 29.37
CA LYS A 143 32.86 10.60 29.74
C LYS A 143 33.00 9.21 30.36
N TYR A 144 34.05 8.45 30.02
CA TYR A 144 34.22 7.06 30.45
C TYR A 144 35.70 6.69 30.64
N SER A 145 36.01 6.09 31.80
CA SER A 145 37.29 5.41 32.06
C SER A 145 37.15 3.93 31.73
N TYR A 146 37.68 3.54 30.57
CA TYR A 146 37.66 2.16 30.12
C TYR A 146 38.71 1.35 30.89
N LYS A 147 38.34 0.13 31.32
CA LYS A 147 39.16 -0.74 32.18
C LYS A 147 39.97 -1.78 31.42
N GLY A 148 39.73 -1.89 30.11
CA GLY A 148 40.37 -2.80 29.16
C GLY A 148 39.86 -2.51 27.76
N THR A 149 40.54 -3.04 26.74
CA THR A 149 40.10 -2.99 25.34
C THR A 149 39.02 -4.05 25.10
N LEU A 150 38.20 -3.91 24.05
CA LEU A 150 37.23 -4.96 23.70
C LEU A 150 37.89 -6.31 23.48
N THR A 151 39.10 -6.33 22.92
CA THR A 151 39.89 -7.56 22.75
C THR A 151 40.32 -8.16 24.10
N ASP A 152 40.56 -7.36 25.14
CA ASP A 152 40.83 -7.90 26.49
C ASP A 152 39.59 -8.59 27.08
N TYR A 153 38.39 -8.02 26.85
CA TYR A 153 37.13 -8.67 27.27
C TYR A 153 36.80 -9.90 26.41
N ALA A 154 37.11 -9.88 25.11
CA ALA A 154 36.99 -11.04 24.23
C ALA A 154 37.89 -12.19 24.70
N LYS A 155 39.16 -11.92 25.02
CA LYS A 155 40.09 -12.91 25.60
C LYS A 155 39.64 -13.41 26.96
N ALA A 156 39.06 -12.56 27.80
CA ALA A 156 38.48 -12.99 29.07
C ALA A 156 37.27 -13.92 28.86
N ALA A 157 36.43 -13.63 27.87
CA ALA A 157 35.32 -14.50 27.47
C ALA A 157 35.82 -15.86 26.96
N GLU A 158 36.87 -15.87 26.12
CA GLU A 158 37.54 -17.08 25.65
C GLU A 158 38.17 -17.89 26.79
N ALA A 159 38.85 -17.23 27.75
CA ALA A 159 39.41 -17.92 28.90
C ALA A 159 38.32 -18.62 29.74
N VAL A 160 37.14 -17.99 29.90
CA VAL A 160 35.98 -18.60 30.57
C VAL A 160 35.45 -19.81 29.78
N THR A 161 35.43 -19.77 28.44
CA THR A 161 34.99 -20.94 27.64
C THR A 161 35.97 -22.09 27.74
N GLN A 162 37.28 -21.83 27.73
CA GLN A 162 38.31 -22.85 27.92
C GLN A 162 38.23 -23.47 29.33
N GLU A 163 38.10 -22.64 30.37
CA GLU A 163 38.00 -23.10 31.76
C GLU A 163 36.75 -23.97 31.98
N LEU A 164 35.61 -23.58 31.40
CA LEU A 164 34.34 -24.27 31.61
C LEU A 164 33.99 -25.29 30.51
N ASN A 165 34.87 -25.48 29.52
CA ASN A 165 34.66 -26.32 28.34
C ASN A 165 33.32 -26.01 27.63
N LEU A 166 33.18 -24.77 27.14
CA LEU A 166 31.99 -24.27 26.45
C LEU A 166 32.25 -24.04 24.96
N PRO A 167 31.23 -24.14 24.11
CA PRO A 167 31.30 -23.61 22.75
C PRO A 167 31.58 -22.10 22.75
N PHE A 168 32.48 -21.67 21.86
CA PHE A 168 32.91 -20.28 21.72
C PHE A 168 32.75 -19.82 20.26
N ILE A 169 32.18 -18.63 20.09
CA ILE A 169 32.12 -17.92 18.81
C ILE A 169 33.03 -16.69 18.93
N ASP A 170 34.17 -16.74 18.26
CA ASP A 170 35.19 -15.68 18.28
C ASP A 170 34.85 -14.55 17.30
N LEU A 171 33.80 -13.81 17.64
CA LEU A 171 33.32 -12.69 16.83
C LEU A 171 34.28 -11.50 16.84
N ASP A 172 35.12 -11.32 17.87
CA ASP A 172 36.10 -10.22 17.92
C ASP A 172 37.11 -10.39 16.79
N ARG A 173 37.76 -11.56 16.74
CA ARG A 173 38.71 -11.89 15.66
C ARG A 173 38.05 -11.86 14.29
N ALA A 174 36.87 -12.50 14.15
CA ALA A 174 36.18 -12.59 12.86
C ALA A 174 35.79 -11.20 12.33
N SER A 175 35.25 -10.33 13.18
CA SER A 175 34.85 -8.97 12.80
C SER A 175 36.04 -8.05 12.52
N ILE A 176 37.15 -8.18 13.25
CA ILE A 176 38.42 -7.48 12.94
C ILE A 176 38.91 -7.88 11.55
N ALA A 177 38.95 -9.18 11.24
CA ALA A 177 39.40 -9.67 9.94
C ALA A 177 38.51 -9.15 8.80
N HIS A 178 37.19 -9.24 8.97
CA HIS A 178 36.20 -8.75 8.01
C HIS A 178 36.36 -7.25 7.72
N HIS A 179 36.41 -6.42 8.76
CA HIS A 179 36.54 -4.96 8.58
C HIS A 179 37.91 -4.56 7.98
N ASN A 180 38.97 -5.28 8.33
CA ASN A 180 40.29 -5.10 7.71
C ASN A 180 40.34 -5.50 6.24
N GLN A 181 39.45 -6.40 5.80
CA GLN A 181 39.35 -6.86 4.43
C GLN A 181 38.53 -5.90 3.56
N ILE A 182 37.37 -5.43 4.05
CA ILE A 182 36.51 -4.52 3.28
C ILE A 182 37.00 -3.07 3.29
N GLY A 183 37.83 -2.70 4.27
CA GLY A 183 38.40 -1.35 4.40
C GLY A 183 37.44 -0.32 5.03
N TYR A 184 37.97 0.87 5.32
CA TYR A 184 37.28 1.92 6.09
C TYR A 184 35.94 2.35 5.49
N GLU A 185 35.93 2.75 4.21
CA GLU A 185 34.73 3.30 3.56
C GLU A 185 33.55 2.31 3.57
N ALA A 186 33.79 1.07 3.12
CA ALA A 186 32.79 0.01 3.15
C ALA A 186 32.38 -0.36 4.59
N SER A 187 33.31 -0.30 5.54
CA SER A 187 33.00 -0.54 6.95
C SER A 187 32.11 0.55 7.56
N MET A 188 32.20 1.81 7.11
CA MET A 188 31.36 2.89 7.62
C MET A 188 29.92 2.82 7.11
N THR A 189 29.67 2.14 5.98
CA THR A 189 28.30 1.92 5.48
C THR A 189 27.49 0.99 6.39
N TYR A 190 28.08 0.39 7.42
CA TYR A 190 27.39 -0.47 8.38
C TYR A 190 26.87 0.29 9.59
N ASN A 191 27.18 1.58 9.71
CA ASN A 191 26.83 2.38 10.87
C ASN A 191 25.31 2.57 10.97
N PHE A 192 24.77 2.39 12.18
CA PHE A 192 23.34 2.62 12.46
C PHE A 192 22.91 4.08 12.20
N ALA A 193 23.81 5.02 12.50
CA ALA A 193 23.71 6.43 12.16
C ALA A 193 25.11 6.94 11.77
N GLU A 194 25.18 8.02 11.01
CA GLU A 194 26.47 8.62 10.64
C GLU A 194 27.34 8.89 11.88
N GLY A 195 28.60 8.45 11.84
CA GLY A 195 29.54 8.53 12.97
C GLY A 195 29.38 7.46 14.06
N ASP A 196 28.34 6.63 14.04
CA ASP A 196 28.16 5.52 14.99
C ASP A 196 28.97 4.28 14.58
N THR A 197 30.21 4.21 15.05
CA THR A 197 31.15 3.10 14.79
C THR A 197 30.93 1.85 15.66
N THR A 198 29.84 1.82 16.45
CA THR A 198 29.53 0.70 17.34
C THR A 198 28.28 -0.06 16.88
N HIS A 199 27.19 0.64 16.56
CA HIS A 199 25.91 0.01 16.26
C HIS A 199 25.69 -0.21 14.76
N PHE A 200 24.86 -1.20 14.40
CA PHE A 200 24.67 -1.64 13.02
C PHE A 200 23.34 -1.16 12.42
N ASN A 201 23.39 -0.77 11.14
CA ASN A 201 22.19 -0.78 10.28
C ASN A 201 21.91 -2.21 9.78
N GLU A 202 20.91 -2.39 8.90
CA GLU A 202 20.52 -3.72 8.41
C GLU A 202 21.67 -4.45 7.70
N THR A 203 22.39 -3.76 6.81
CA THR A 203 23.54 -4.33 6.08
C THR A 203 24.64 -4.79 7.04
N GLY A 204 24.97 -3.97 8.04
CA GLY A 204 25.94 -4.33 9.06
C GLY A 204 25.50 -5.52 9.90
N ALA A 205 24.23 -5.58 10.29
CA ALA A 205 23.68 -6.67 11.08
C ALA A 205 23.71 -8.01 10.33
N GLU A 206 23.41 -8.01 9.01
CA GLU A 206 23.50 -9.20 8.16
C GLU A 206 24.95 -9.67 7.99
N ALA A 207 25.89 -8.74 7.73
CA ALA A 207 27.31 -9.08 7.58
C ALA A 207 27.92 -9.67 8.86
N ILE A 208 27.62 -9.09 10.02
CA ILE A 208 28.06 -9.62 11.32
C ILE A 208 27.40 -10.97 11.62
N THR A 209 26.13 -11.14 11.23
CA THR A 209 25.45 -12.43 11.34
C THR A 209 26.13 -13.52 10.51
N ASP A 210 26.57 -13.21 9.29
CA ASP A 210 27.27 -14.19 8.43
C ASP A 210 28.53 -14.72 9.11
N LEU A 211 29.31 -13.85 9.77
CA LEU A 211 30.49 -14.26 10.56
C LEU A 211 30.12 -15.17 11.72
N ILE A 212 29.04 -14.85 12.44
CA ILE A 212 28.53 -15.67 13.55
C ILE A 212 28.11 -17.05 13.03
N ILE A 213 27.43 -17.11 11.88
CA ILE A 213 26.97 -18.37 11.28
C ILE A 213 28.13 -19.26 10.82
N GLU A 214 29.18 -18.68 10.25
CA GLU A 214 30.39 -19.41 9.84
C GLU A 214 31.08 -20.07 11.04
N GLU A 215 31.27 -19.30 12.12
CA GLU A 215 31.82 -19.80 13.38
C GLU A 215 30.86 -20.79 14.06
N LEU A 216 29.54 -20.58 13.99
CA LEU A 216 28.53 -21.46 14.55
C LEU A 216 28.54 -22.84 13.86
N ALA A 217 28.67 -22.88 12.54
CA ALA A 217 28.73 -24.13 11.79
C ALA A 217 29.91 -25.01 12.19
N THR A 218 31.02 -24.38 12.59
CA THR A 218 32.23 -25.06 13.04
C THR A 218 32.13 -25.49 14.51
N ASN A 219 31.67 -24.59 15.39
CA ASN A 219 31.75 -24.77 16.83
C ASN A 219 30.49 -25.39 17.46
N LEU A 220 29.33 -25.32 16.79
CA LEU A 220 28.06 -25.93 17.20
C LEU A 220 27.29 -26.50 15.99
N PRO A 221 27.80 -27.56 15.35
CA PRO A 221 27.16 -28.16 14.18
C PRO A 221 25.73 -28.63 14.47
N GLU A 222 25.42 -28.99 15.72
CA GLU A 222 24.07 -29.39 16.12
C GLU A 222 23.07 -28.24 16.17
N LEU A 223 23.52 -27.01 16.44
CA LEU A 223 22.66 -25.83 16.33
C LEU A 223 22.64 -25.35 14.88
N ALA A 224 23.75 -25.48 14.17
CA ALA A 224 23.85 -25.13 12.75
C ALA A 224 22.95 -25.99 11.84
N SER A 225 22.59 -27.21 12.22
CA SER A 225 21.62 -28.03 11.47
C SER A 225 20.21 -27.41 11.43
N TYR A 226 19.94 -26.43 12.28
CA TYR A 226 18.70 -25.65 12.26
C TYR A 226 18.79 -24.42 11.36
N LEU A 227 19.92 -24.18 10.70
CA LEU A 227 20.04 -23.12 9.70
C LEU A 227 19.25 -23.50 8.45
N LYS A 228 18.82 -22.48 7.71
CA LYS A 228 18.26 -22.67 6.37
C LYS A 228 19.38 -23.11 5.43
N VAL A 229 19.28 -24.29 4.83
CA VAL A 229 20.26 -24.79 3.84
C VAL A 229 20.21 -23.92 2.58
N PRO A 230 21.34 -23.40 2.07
CA PRO A 230 21.41 -22.84 0.72
C PRO A 230 21.46 -23.99 -0.31
N VAL A 231 20.60 -23.97 -1.33
CA VAL A 231 20.70 -24.90 -2.47
C VAL A 231 22.03 -24.66 -3.20
N PRO A 232 22.91 -25.67 -3.37
CA PRO A 232 24.18 -25.48 -4.08
C PRO A 232 23.97 -25.42 -5.61
N ALA A 233 24.57 -24.42 -6.24
CA ALA A 233 24.69 -24.33 -7.70
C ALA A 233 25.85 -25.22 -8.19
N THR A 234 25.60 -26.24 -9.04
CA THR A 234 26.49 -26.65 -10.15
C THR A 234 25.91 -27.77 -11.05
N ARG A 235 26.01 -27.53 -12.37
CA ARG A 235 26.07 -28.46 -13.54
C ARG A 235 24.81 -29.18 -14.07
N ALA A 236 24.12 -28.47 -14.96
CA ALA A 236 23.76 -28.83 -16.35
C ALA A 236 23.32 -30.27 -16.72
N ASN A 237 22.03 -30.44 -17.04
CA ASN A 237 21.60 -30.71 -18.44
C ASN A 237 20.06 -30.63 -18.63
N LYS A 238 19.68 -29.75 -19.58
CA LYS A 238 18.46 -29.66 -20.42
C LYS A 238 17.07 -29.57 -19.79
N ALA A 239 16.54 -28.35 -19.90
CA ALA A 239 15.14 -27.93 -19.71
C ALA A 239 14.17 -28.58 -20.72
N PRO A 240 12.85 -28.49 -20.45
CA PRO A 240 12.13 -27.29 -20.86
C PRO A 240 11.34 -26.62 -19.73
N THR A 241 11.35 -25.28 -19.79
CA THR A 241 10.35 -24.33 -19.27
C THR A 241 9.95 -24.39 -17.79
N GLU A 242 10.52 -23.49 -17.00
CA GLU A 242 9.70 -22.54 -16.24
C GLU A 242 10.52 -21.28 -15.89
N LEU A 243 9.99 -20.14 -16.33
CA LEU A 243 10.43 -18.81 -15.98
C LEU A 243 9.72 -18.42 -14.66
N ALA A 244 10.42 -17.66 -13.83
CA ALA A 244 9.89 -16.73 -12.83
C ALA A 244 9.64 -17.21 -11.39
N THR A 245 10.04 -16.28 -10.51
CA THR A 245 9.64 -16.05 -9.11
C THR A 245 10.47 -16.69 -8.00
N GLY A 246 10.94 -15.84 -7.06
CA GLY A 246 11.21 -16.30 -5.69
C GLY A 246 12.39 -15.70 -4.94
N ARG A 247 12.56 -14.36 -4.90
CA ARG A 247 13.20 -13.77 -3.70
C ARG A 247 12.22 -13.96 -2.52
N LEU A 248 12.70 -14.55 -1.44
CA LEU A 248 11.95 -14.91 -0.24
C LEU A 248 11.13 -13.71 0.30
N ARG A 249 9.79 -13.85 0.31
CA ARG A 249 8.83 -12.84 0.79
C ARG A 249 8.77 -12.83 2.33
N ARG A 250 8.75 -11.64 2.95
CA ARG A 250 8.52 -11.46 4.40
C ARG A 250 7.14 -12.02 4.80
N VAL A 251 7.08 -12.72 5.94
CA VAL A 251 5.86 -13.38 6.43
C VAL A 251 4.88 -12.32 6.99
N PRO A 252 3.62 -12.25 6.51
CA PRO A 252 2.62 -11.25 6.93
C PRO A 252 2.44 -11.07 8.44
N GLY A 253 2.64 -12.14 9.22
CA GLY A 253 2.37 -12.15 10.66
C GLY A 253 3.09 -11.04 11.40
N GLU A 254 4.39 -10.81 11.14
CA GLU A 254 5.19 -9.92 12.00
C GLU A 254 4.75 -8.45 11.98
N ASN A 255 4.31 -7.91 10.84
CA ASN A 255 3.89 -6.51 10.76
C ASN A 255 2.40 -6.33 11.12
N ALA A 256 1.55 -7.31 10.79
CA ALA A 256 0.17 -7.35 11.26
C ALA A 256 0.12 -7.44 12.78
N ASP A 257 0.93 -8.30 13.38
CA ASP A 257 1.04 -8.48 14.82
C ASP A 257 1.46 -7.17 15.47
N LYS A 258 2.51 -6.49 14.98
CA LYS A 258 2.90 -5.16 15.48
C LYS A 258 1.77 -4.13 15.41
N LEU A 259 0.95 -4.15 14.35
CA LEU A 259 -0.21 -3.25 14.26
C LEU A 259 -1.21 -3.55 15.37
N PHE A 260 -1.55 -4.82 15.58
CA PHE A 260 -2.50 -5.21 16.61
C PHE A 260 -1.94 -5.06 18.03
N GLU A 261 -0.63 -5.25 18.24
CA GLU A 261 0.05 -4.85 19.48
C GLU A 261 -0.11 -3.35 19.72
N SER A 262 0.09 -2.53 18.68
CA SER A 262 -0.08 -1.09 18.78
C SER A 262 -1.52 -0.73 19.13
N VAL A 263 -2.51 -1.45 18.59
CA VAL A 263 -3.93 -1.29 18.98
C VAL A 263 -4.14 -1.62 20.46
N LEU A 264 -3.64 -2.76 20.95
CA LEU A 264 -3.79 -3.16 22.35
C LEU A 264 -3.02 -2.25 23.32
N SER A 265 -1.98 -1.57 22.86
CA SER A 265 -1.24 -0.57 23.64
C SER A 265 -1.95 0.79 23.79
N ALA A 266 -3.03 1.03 23.04
CA ALA A 266 -3.76 2.28 23.11
C ALA A 266 -4.50 2.40 24.44
N ASN A 267 -4.58 3.62 25.00
CA ASN A 267 -5.26 3.84 26.30
C ASN A 267 -6.75 3.47 26.27
N LYS A 268 -7.39 3.57 25.10
CA LYS A 268 -8.79 3.20 24.89
C LYS A 268 -8.97 2.70 23.44
N PRO A 269 -8.68 1.43 23.15
CA PRO A 269 -8.95 0.88 21.82
C PRO A 269 -10.46 0.87 21.56
N TRP A 270 -10.85 1.12 20.31
CA TRP A 270 -12.22 0.91 19.90
C TRP A 270 -12.58 -0.57 20.05
N PRO A 271 -13.75 -0.94 20.61
CA PRO A 271 -14.07 -2.34 20.92
C PRO A 271 -13.93 -3.29 19.72
N LEU A 272 -14.37 -2.88 18.52
CA LEU A 272 -14.25 -3.70 17.31
C LEU A 272 -12.77 -4.00 16.96
N GLN A 273 -11.91 -2.98 17.04
CA GLN A 273 -10.47 -3.09 16.76
C GLN A 273 -9.74 -3.87 17.85
N GLY A 274 -10.06 -3.61 19.12
CA GLY A 274 -9.48 -4.31 20.26
C GLY A 274 -9.85 -5.80 20.25
N GLY A 275 -11.13 -6.12 20.02
CA GLY A 275 -11.60 -7.48 19.85
C GLY A 275 -10.89 -8.19 18.69
N PHE A 276 -10.79 -7.54 17.53
CA PHE A 276 -10.04 -8.09 16.39
C PHE A 276 -8.56 -8.33 16.75
N ALA A 277 -7.91 -7.39 17.45
CA ALA A 277 -6.52 -7.54 17.87
C ALA A 277 -6.32 -8.77 18.78
N HIS A 278 -7.19 -8.96 19.78
CA HIS A 278 -7.15 -10.14 20.66
C HIS A 278 -7.34 -11.45 19.91
N LEU A 279 -8.31 -11.49 18.99
CA LEU A 279 -8.59 -12.65 18.15
C LEU A 279 -7.42 -12.95 17.20
N TRP A 280 -6.82 -11.93 16.59
CA TRP A 280 -5.68 -12.09 15.68
C TRP A 280 -4.43 -12.59 16.42
N LEU A 281 -4.07 -11.97 17.54
CA LEU A 281 -2.86 -12.30 18.32
C LEU A 281 -2.99 -13.57 19.16
N ASN A 282 -4.20 -14.14 19.28
CA ASN A 282 -4.49 -15.35 20.06
C ASN A 282 -4.04 -15.26 21.53
N ARG A 283 -4.24 -14.11 22.18
CA ARG A 283 -3.74 -13.87 23.55
C ARG A 283 -4.79 -14.08 24.63
N ASP A 284 -5.91 -13.37 24.50
CA ASP A 284 -7.01 -13.41 25.45
C ASP A 284 -8.31 -13.39 24.66
N LEU A 285 -8.76 -14.58 24.30
CA LEU A 285 -9.96 -14.78 23.48
C LEU A 285 -11.23 -14.40 24.25
N VAL A 286 -11.24 -14.50 25.57
CA VAL A 286 -12.40 -14.10 26.39
C VAL A 286 -12.61 -12.59 26.29
N THR A 287 -11.57 -11.81 26.55
CA THR A 287 -11.62 -10.35 26.40
C THR A 287 -11.89 -9.97 24.94
N GLY A 288 -11.27 -10.67 23.98
CA GLY A 288 -11.49 -10.45 22.56
C GLY A 288 -12.96 -10.57 22.16
N ASN A 289 -13.61 -11.68 22.50
CA ASN A 289 -15.01 -11.92 22.21
C ASN A 289 -15.93 -10.94 22.97
N GLN A 290 -15.64 -10.62 24.23
CA GLN A 290 -16.37 -9.57 24.96
C GLN A 290 -16.32 -8.21 24.25
N LEU A 291 -15.16 -7.80 23.76
CA LEU A 291 -15.00 -6.54 23.02
C LEU A 291 -15.77 -6.54 21.69
N ILE A 292 -15.84 -7.69 21.01
CA ILE A 292 -16.68 -7.84 19.80
C ILE A 292 -18.17 -7.67 20.15
N ARG A 293 -18.66 -8.29 21.22
CA ARG A 293 -20.04 -8.11 21.69
C ARG A 293 -20.32 -6.65 22.08
N GLN A 294 -19.38 -6.01 22.80
CA GLN A 294 -19.47 -4.57 23.12
C GLN A 294 -19.50 -3.67 21.87
N ALA A 295 -18.79 -4.04 20.80
CA ALA A 295 -18.83 -3.29 19.55
C ALA A 295 -20.21 -3.34 18.89
N GLN A 296 -20.87 -4.50 18.91
CA GLN A 296 -22.24 -4.61 18.39
C GLN A 296 -23.22 -3.83 19.27
N GLN A 297 -23.12 -3.96 20.60
CA GLN A 297 -23.96 -3.21 21.52
C GLN A 297 -23.81 -1.69 21.33
N ALA A 298 -22.59 -1.20 21.08
CA ALA A 298 -22.35 0.21 20.79
C ALA A 298 -23.06 0.67 19.51
N ILE A 299 -23.19 -0.19 18.49
CA ILE A 299 -23.97 0.11 17.29
C ILE A 299 -25.46 0.18 17.64
N ILE A 300 -25.98 -0.82 18.35
CA ILE A 300 -27.40 -0.88 18.77
C ILE A 300 -27.78 0.40 19.53
N THR A 301 -27.01 0.75 20.56
CA THR A 301 -27.25 1.96 21.35
C THR A 301 -27.16 3.23 20.52
N ASN A 302 -26.22 3.32 19.59
CA ASN A 302 -26.04 4.49 18.73
C ASN A 302 -27.20 4.68 17.72
N GLU A 303 -27.84 3.59 17.30
CA GLU A 303 -29.06 3.61 16.47
C GLU A 303 -30.35 3.75 17.29
N GLY A 304 -30.25 3.99 18.61
CA GLY A 304 -31.39 4.16 19.50
C GLY A 304 -32.07 2.86 19.94
N GLY A 305 -31.45 1.70 19.70
CA GLY A 305 -31.90 0.42 20.21
C GLY A 305 -31.54 0.23 21.69
N ALA A 306 -32.26 -0.69 22.36
CA ALA A 306 -31.98 -1.08 23.74
C ALA A 306 -30.91 -2.19 23.79
N ASP A 307 -31.27 -3.43 23.47
CA ASP A 307 -30.39 -4.60 23.70
C ASP A 307 -30.29 -5.56 22.51
N GLU A 308 -31.10 -5.39 21.45
CA GLU A 308 -31.19 -6.37 20.36
C GLU A 308 -30.86 -5.77 18.98
N MET A 309 -30.26 -6.57 18.11
CA MET A 309 -29.99 -6.23 16.72
C MET A 309 -31.27 -6.37 15.89
N THR A 310 -31.98 -5.28 15.63
CA THR A 310 -33.20 -5.30 14.80
C THR A 310 -32.87 -5.25 13.30
N PRO A 311 -33.83 -5.61 12.41
CA PRO A 311 -33.69 -5.40 10.97
C PRO A 311 -33.32 -3.96 10.58
N GLU A 312 -33.92 -2.96 11.24
CA GLU A 312 -33.68 -1.54 10.98
C GLU A 312 -32.26 -1.12 11.36
N ILE A 313 -31.77 -1.59 12.52
CA ILE A 313 -30.40 -1.35 12.98
C ILE A 313 -29.40 -2.03 12.05
N ALA A 314 -29.65 -3.29 11.68
CA ALA A 314 -28.79 -4.00 10.73
C ALA A 314 -28.74 -3.31 9.35
N ALA A 315 -29.83 -2.68 8.92
CA ALA A 315 -29.92 -1.94 7.66
C ALA A 315 -29.23 -0.56 7.70
N SER A 316 -28.75 -0.11 8.86
CA SER A 316 -28.26 1.25 9.08
C SER A 316 -26.94 1.57 8.38
N GLU A 317 -26.68 2.87 8.25
CA GLU A 317 -25.39 3.35 7.77
C GLU A 317 -24.24 2.90 8.69
N HIS A 318 -24.41 2.96 10.02
CA HIS A 318 -23.34 2.59 10.95
C HIS A 318 -22.90 1.13 10.81
N VAL A 319 -23.83 0.20 10.56
CA VAL A 319 -23.51 -1.21 10.26
C VAL A 319 -22.79 -1.30 8.92
N LYS A 320 -23.34 -0.72 7.85
CA LYS A 320 -22.75 -0.76 6.51
C LYS A 320 -21.28 -0.32 6.52
N TRP A 321 -20.96 0.80 7.16
CA TRP A 321 -19.59 1.34 7.18
C TRP A 321 -18.58 0.42 7.88
N GLN A 322 -19.04 -0.46 8.77
CA GLN A 322 -18.20 -1.39 9.55
C GLN A 322 -18.27 -2.84 9.03
N MET A 323 -19.24 -3.16 8.17
CA MET A 323 -19.58 -4.52 7.74
C MET A 323 -18.38 -5.30 7.17
N ARG A 324 -17.46 -4.62 6.47
CA ARG A 324 -16.22 -5.21 5.95
C ARG A 324 -15.36 -5.84 7.05
N THR A 325 -15.32 -5.20 8.22
CA THR A 325 -14.53 -5.64 9.38
C THR A 325 -15.26 -6.79 10.07
N TRP A 326 -16.59 -6.72 10.18
CA TRP A 326 -17.43 -7.81 10.69
C TRP A 326 -17.32 -9.09 9.85
N ASN A 327 -17.47 -8.98 8.52
CA ASN A 327 -17.25 -10.09 7.58
C ASN A 327 -15.85 -10.69 7.74
N ARG A 328 -14.83 -9.84 7.86
CA ARG A 328 -13.45 -10.30 8.02
C ARG A 328 -13.22 -11.02 9.35
N ILE A 329 -13.68 -10.47 10.47
CA ILE A 329 -13.58 -11.11 11.79
C ILE A 329 -14.29 -12.47 11.75
N TYR A 330 -15.53 -12.52 11.28
CA TYR A 330 -16.28 -13.77 11.21
C TYR A 330 -15.57 -14.83 10.36
N LEU A 331 -15.19 -14.49 9.13
CA LEU A 331 -14.61 -15.45 8.19
C LEU A 331 -13.17 -15.87 8.57
N LEU A 332 -12.43 -15.04 9.31
CA LEU A 332 -11.11 -15.41 9.85
C LEU A 332 -11.19 -16.30 11.10
N PHE A 333 -12.24 -16.20 11.91
CA PHE A 333 -12.22 -16.73 13.28
C PHE A 333 -13.39 -17.64 13.70
N ASN A 334 -14.41 -17.83 12.86
CA ASN A 334 -15.51 -18.76 13.15
C ASN A 334 -15.01 -20.19 13.37
N GLU A 335 -15.83 -21.05 13.96
CA GLU A 335 -15.44 -22.41 14.35
C GLU A 335 -14.99 -23.29 13.18
N LYS A 336 -15.44 -22.98 11.95
CA LYS A 336 -15.05 -23.68 10.71
C LYS A 336 -14.09 -22.88 9.83
N SER A 337 -13.49 -21.80 10.34
CA SER A 337 -12.64 -20.94 9.51
C SER A 337 -11.42 -21.70 8.95
N ARG A 338 -11.10 -21.45 7.69
CA ARG A 338 -9.87 -21.96 7.05
C ARG A 338 -8.58 -21.27 7.51
N PHE A 339 -8.68 -20.22 8.32
CA PHE A 339 -7.56 -19.39 8.74
C PHE A 339 -7.20 -19.64 10.21
N HIS A 340 -8.10 -19.25 11.12
CA HIS A 340 -7.88 -19.31 12.57
C HIS A 340 -9.14 -19.85 13.27
N PRO A 341 -9.45 -21.14 13.09
CA PRO A 341 -10.72 -21.72 13.55
C PRO A 341 -10.89 -21.62 15.07
N GLY A 342 -12.13 -21.36 15.49
CA GLY A 342 -12.55 -21.47 16.89
C GLY A 342 -12.05 -20.37 17.82
N ARG A 343 -11.61 -19.23 17.27
CA ARG A 343 -11.24 -18.06 18.09
C ARG A 343 -12.44 -17.19 18.46
N LEU A 344 -13.52 -17.23 17.67
CA LEU A 344 -14.83 -16.74 18.08
C LEU A 344 -15.53 -17.78 18.96
N ASP A 345 -16.05 -17.34 20.09
CA ASP A 345 -16.89 -18.20 20.93
C ASP A 345 -18.30 -18.39 20.29
N PRO A 346 -19.03 -19.46 20.66
CA PRO A 346 -20.34 -19.73 20.06
C PRO A 346 -21.36 -18.60 20.21
N GLU A 347 -21.32 -17.87 21.33
CA GLU A 347 -22.23 -16.75 21.62
C GLU A 347 -21.99 -15.59 20.65
N THR A 348 -20.73 -15.14 20.52
CA THR A 348 -20.34 -14.05 19.62
C THR A 348 -20.56 -14.43 18.17
N GLN A 349 -20.33 -15.69 17.83
CA GLN A 349 -20.57 -16.19 16.49
C GLN A 349 -22.06 -16.10 16.13
N ALA A 350 -22.95 -16.62 16.98
CA ALA A 350 -24.40 -16.53 16.76
C ALA A 350 -24.88 -15.07 16.67
N MET A 351 -24.33 -14.20 17.52
CA MET A 351 -24.60 -12.76 17.52
C MET A 351 -24.25 -12.08 16.17
N ILE A 352 -23.13 -12.46 15.55
CA ILE A 352 -22.75 -11.94 14.22
C ILE A 352 -23.63 -12.54 13.12
N GLU A 353 -23.97 -13.84 13.21
CA GLU A 353 -24.82 -14.52 12.23
C GLU A 353 -26.24 -13.91 12.18
N GLU A 354 -26.79 -13.51 13.32
CA GLU A 354 -28.07 -12.78 13.39
C GLU A 354 -28.00 -11.43 12.70
N MET A 355 -26.95 -10.64 12.97
CA MET A 355 -26.71 -9.37 12.28
C MET A 355 -26.56 -9.58 10.76
N PHE A 356 -25.85 -10.63 10.34
CA PHE A 356 -25.72 -10.98 8.91
C PHE A 356 -27.06 -11.34 8.30
N TRP A 357 -27.89 -12.14 8.97
CA TRP A 357 -29.23 -12.49 8.53
C TRP A 357 -30.10 -11.24 8.30
N HIS A 358 -30.16 -10.34 9.28
CA HIS A 358 -30.91 -9.10 9.14
C HIS A 358 -30.36 -8.20 8.03
N TYR A 359 -29.04 -8.08 7.93
CA TYR A 359 -28.38 -7.31 6.87
C TYR A 359 -28.72 -7.84 5.47
N VAL A 360 -28.67 -9.15 5.26
CA VAL A 360 -28.97 -9.73 3.94
C VAL A 360 -30.45 -9.70 3.60
N CYS A 361 -31.35 -9.80 4.59
CA CYS A 361 -32.78 -9.60 4.40
C CYS A 361 -33.08 -8.21 3.83
N ASP A 362 -32.36 -7.18 4.28
CA ASP A 362 -32.53 -5.82 3.79
C ASP A 362 -31.73 -5.55 2.49
N LYS A 363 -30.43 -5.84 2.46
CA LYS A 363 -29.57 -5.39 1.35
C LYS A 363 -29.50 -6.34 0.17
N SER A 364 -29.81 -7.63 0.34
CA SER A 364 -29.73 -8.60 -0.76
C SER A 364 -30.99 -8.58 -1.62
N ARG A 365 -30.86 -8.11 -2.86
CA ARG A 365 -31.95 -8.08 -3.85
C ARG A 365 -31.53 -8.91 -5.06
N TYR A 366 -32.26 -10.00 -5.34
CA TYR A 366 -31.92 -10.93 -6.43
C TYR A 366 -31.88 -10.24 -7.80
N GLN A 367 -32.89 -9.41 -8.09
CA GLN A 367 -32.96 -8.63 -9.34
C GLN A 367 -31.77 -7.69 -9.52
N ARG A 368 -31.30 -7.08 -8.42
CA ARG A 368 -30.12 -6.20 -8.43
C ARG A 368 -28.83 -6.97 -8.77
N ALA A 369 -28.72 -8.23 -8.37
CA ALA A 369 -27.57 -9.07 -8.68
C ALA A 369 -27.53 -9.54 -10.16
N ALA A 370 -28.53 -9.17 -10.99
CA ALA A 370 -28.53 -9.53 -12.40
C ALA A 370 -27.34 -8.92 -13.16
N LEU A 371 -26.74 -9.72 -14.06
CA LEU A 371 -25.49 -9.38 -14.74
C LEU A 371 -25.57 -8.14 -15.64
N GLN A 372 -26.76 -7.77 -16.09
CA GLN A 372 -26.99 -6.54 -16.87
C GLN A 372 -26.72 -5.26 -16.08
N HIS A 373 -26.60 -5.34 -14.75
CA HIS A 373 -26.36 -4.21 -13.84
C HIS A 373 -24.89 -4.10 -13.37
N VAL A 374 -23.94 -4.78 -14.01
CA VAL A 374 -22.49 -4.68 -13.66
C VAL A 374 -21.87 -3.29 -13.92
N TRP A 375 -22.47 -2.52 -14.83
CA TRP A 375 -22.18 -1.09 -15.03
C TRP A 375 -23.23 -0.17 -14.39
N GLY A 376 -24.11 -0.74 -13.58
CA GLY A 376 -25.00 -0.01 -12.68
C GLY A 376 -24.30 0.27 -11.36
N ILE A 377 -24.33 1.51 -10.87
CA ILE A 377 -23.75 1.89 -9.58
C ILE A 377 -24.87 2.39 -8.66
N HIS A 378 -24.96 1.79 -7.47
CA HIS A 378 -25.83 2.23 -6.39
C HIS A 378 -25.12 3.26 -5.51
N GLY A 379 -25.60 4.51 -5.52
CA GLY A 379 -25.14 5.61 -4.68
C GLY A 379 -23.80 6.21 -5.10
N SER A 380 -22.72 5.44 -5.05
CA SER A 380 -21.37 5.76 -5.52
C SER A 380 -20.56 4.47 -5.59
N GLU A 381 -19.41 4.48 -6.26
CA GLU A 381 -18.62 3.25 -6.44
C GLU A 381 -18.22 2.62 -5.10
N ASN A 382 -17.81 3.42 -4.12
CA ASN A 382 -17.54 2.88 -2.79
C ASN A 382 -18.81 2.34 -2.08
N HIS A 383 -19.98 2.98 -2.23
CA HIS A 383 -21.23 2.48 -1.63
C HIS A 383 -21.68 1.16 -2.25
N GLU A 384 -21.64 1.07 -3.58
CA GLU A 384 -21.89 -0.14 -4.35
C GLU A 384 -21.04 -1.31 -3.81
N MET A 385 -19.73 -1.09 -3.66
CA MET A 385 -18.83 -2.10 -3.12
C MET A 385 -19.13 -2.43 -1.65
N MET A 386 -19.35 -1.43 -0.79
CA MET A 386 -19.64 -1.64 0.63
C MET A 386 -20.96 -2.37 0.87
N HIS A 387 -21.98 -2.18 0.03
CA HIS A 387 -23.23 -2.92 0.16
C HIS A 387 -23.05 -4.37 -0.27
N TYR A 388 -22.71 -4.59 -1.54
CA TYR A 388 -23.00 -5.87 -2.16
C TYR A 388 -21.88 -6.90 -2.02
N SER A 389 -20.62 -6.47 -1.85
CA SER A 389 -19.53 -7.40 -1.50
C SER A 389 -19.74 -7.96 -0.10
N ASN A 390 -20.22 -7.12 0.82
CA ASN A 390 -20.56 -7.52 2.17
C ASN A 390 -21.81 -8.41 2.22
N VAL A 391 -22.80 -8.18 1.35
CA VAL A 391 -23.92 -9.12 1.15
C VAL A 391 -23.40 -10.49 0.70
N LEU A 392 -22.53 -10.55 -0.31
CA LEU A 392 -21.98 -11.82 -0.80
C LEU A 392 -21.30 -12.62 0.32
N LEU A 393 -20.43 -11.97 1.10
CA LEU A 393 -19.68 -12.61 2.18
C LEU A 393 -20.58 -12.99 3.38
N ALA A 394 -21.60 -12.18 3.69
CA ALA A 394 -22.57 -12.50 4.73
C ALA A 394 -23.47 -13.68 4.34
N LEU A 395 -23.94 -13.75 3.08
CA LEU A 395 -24.68 -14.90 2.57
C LEU A 395 -23.84 -16.17 2.63
N GLN A 396 -22.57 -16.09 2.22
CA GLN A 396 -21.61 -17.21 2.33
C GLN A 396 -21.45 -17.67 3.78
N ALA A 397 -21.38 -16.75 4.73
CA ALA A 397 -21.20 -17.06 6.15
C ALA A 397 -22.37 -17.85 6.75
N ILE A 398 -23.61 -17.58 6.31
CA ILE A 398 -24.82 -18.15 6.93
C ILE A 398 -25.52 -19.25 6.11
N LYS A 399 -25.23 -19.41 4.81
CA LYS A 399 -25.97 -20.34 3.92
C LYS A 399 -25.96 -21.80 4.38
N ASP A 400 -24.90 -22.25 5.03
CA ASP A 400 -24.73 -23.64 5.50
C ASP A 400 -24.91 -23.77 7.02
N ARG A 401 -25.41 -22.73 7.67
CA ARG A 401 -25.65 -22.73 9.13
C ARG A 401 -27.00 -23.39 9.42
N PRO A 402 -27.08 -24.37 10.33
CA PRO A 402 -28.35 -25.04 10.65
C PRO A 402 -29.48 -24.08 11.02
N ALA A 403 -29.16 -22.96 11.67
CA ALA A 403 -30.15 -21.95 12.05
C ALA A 403 -30.74 -21.15 10.87
N TYR A 404 -30.08 -21.13 9.70
CA TYR A 404 -30.41 -20.24 8.58
C TYR A 404 -30.59 -20.96 7.22
N GLN A 405 -29.96 -22.12 7.00
CA GLN A 405 -29.90 -22.80 5.69
C GLN A 405 -31.27 -23.03 5.01
N ASP A 406 -32.31 -23.27 5.81
CA ASP A 406 -33.68 -23.54 5.32
C ASP A 406 -34.56 -22.28 5.29
N ARG A 407 -34.06 -21.14 5.77
CA ARG A 407 -34.80 -19.86 5.74
C ARG A 407 -34.84 -19.29 4.31
N LYS A 408 -35.85 -18.47 4.05
CA LYS A 408 -36.02 -17.73 2.79
C LYS A 408 -35.84 -16.24 3.02
N LEU A 409 -35.17 -15.59 2.06
CA LEU A 409 -35.09 -14.13 2.02
C LEU A 409 -36.45 -13.52 1.64
N PRO A 410 -36.66 -12.20 1.83
CA PRO A 410 -37.98 -11.58 1.65
C PRO A 410 -38.62 -11.76 0.27
N ASP A 411 -37.85 -12.08 -0.77
CA ASP A 411 -38.35 -12.36 -2.12
C ASP A 411 -38.73 -13.84 -2.35
N GLY A 412 -38.68 -14.67 -1.29
CA GLY A 412 -39.02 -16.09 -1.30
C GLY A 412 -37.89 -17.04 -1.71
N ARG A 413 -36.72 -16.54 -2.11
CA ARG A 413 -35.58 -17.36 -2.52
C ARG A 413 -34.72 -17.81 -1.34
N SER A 414 -33.98 -18.88 -1.55
CA SER A 414 -32.98 -19.38 -0.60
C SER A 414 -31.75 -18.46 -0.53
N ILE A 415 -31.03 -18.56 0.59
CA ILE A 415 -29.73 -17.90 0.77
C ILE A 415 -28.74 -18.33 -0.32
N THR A 416 -28.74 -19.62 -0.66
CA THR A 416 -27.88 -20.20 -1.72
C THR A 416 -28.14 -19.57 -3.08
N GLU A 417 -29.40 -19.35 -3.47
CA GLU A 417 -29.74 -18.70 -4.74
C GLU A 417 -29.22 -17.26 -4.80
N HIS A 418 -29.37 -16.48 -3.72
CA HIS A 418 -28.82 -15.13 -3.65
C HIS A 418 -27.29 -15.13 -3.68
N TYR A 419 -26.65 -16.05 -2.93
CA TYR A 419 -25.20 -16.20 -2.93
C TYR A 419 -24.68 -16.50 -4.34
N GLN A 420 -25.31 -17.43 -5.06
CA GLN A 420 -24.94 -17.77 -6.43
C GLN A 420 -25.10 -16.59 -7.39
N ALA A 421 -26.18 -15.82 -7.26
CA ALA A 421 -26.40 -14.62 -8.08
C ALA A 421 -25.31 -13.55 -7.87
N TRP A 422 -25.00 -13.22 -6.61
CA TRP A 422 -23.94 -12.26 -6.30
C TRP A 422 -22.55 -12.76 -6.66
N ASN A 423 -22.28 -14.05 -6.49
CA ASN A 423 -21.01 -14.66 -6.89
C ASN A 423 -20.84 -14.58 -8.42
N ALA A 424 -21.90 -14.84 -9.19
CA ALA A 424 -21.89 -14.65 -10.64
C ALA A 424 -21.70 -13.17 -11.03
N TYR A 425 -22.40 -12.25 -10.34
CA TYR A 425 -22.27 -10.81 -10.52
C TYR A 425 -20.82 -10.35 -10.39
N TYR A 426 -20.15 -10.69 -9.28
CA TYR A 426 -18.79 -10.23 -9.05
C TYR A 426 -17.74 -10.91 -9.94
N LYS A 427 -17.96 -12.16 -10.35
CA LYS A 427 -17.14 -12.78 -11.40
C LYS A 427 -17.26 -12.05 -12.73
N ARG A 428 -18.46 -11.59 -13.10
CA ARG A 428 -18.69 -10.77 -14.30
C ARG A 428 -18.12 -9.36 -14.14
N TYR A 429 -18.27 -8.75 -12.97
CA TYR A 429 -17.72 -7.43 -12.62
C TYR A 429 -16.21 -7.38 -12.91
N CYS A 430 -15.44 -8.37 -12.46
CA CYS A 430 -14.00 -8.42 -12.73
C CYS A 430 -13.69 -8.39 -14.23
N VAL A 431 -14.35 -9.24 -15.03
CA VAL A 431 -14.14 -9.31 -16.48
C VAL A 431 -14.47 -7.99 -17.15
N GLU A 432 -15.61 -7.39 -16.79
CA GLU A 432 -16.06 -6.13 -17.37
C GLU A 432 -15.10 -4.98 -17.07
N ARG A 433 -14.59 -4.89 -15.85
CA ARG A 433 -13.61 -3.86 -15.48
C ARG A 433 -12.30 -4.00 -16.25
N ALA A 434 -11.83 -5.23 -16.52
CA ALA A 434 -10.67 -5.46 -17.38
C ALA A 434 -10.94 -5.21 -18.87
N LYS A 435 -12.19 -5.24 -19.33
CA LYS A 435 -12.53 -5.00 -20.73
C LYS A 435 -12.73 -3.53 -21.08
N HIS A 436 -13.27 -2.74 -20.15
CA HIS A 436 -13.77 -1.40 -20.47
C HIS A 436 -13.20 -0.28 -19.60
N GLY A 437 -12.70 -0.58 -18.39
CA GLY A 437 -12.15 0.41 -17.47
C GLY A 437 -12.30 0.01 -16.01
N LEU A 438 -11.35 0.43 -15.15
CA LEU A 438 -11.24 -0.09 -13.78
C LEU A 438 -12.13 0.62 -12.76
N LEU A 439 -11.79 1.86 -12.43
CA LEU A 439 -12.43 2.65 -11.37
C LEU A 439 -13.23 3.78 -11.98
N ILE A 440 -14.44 4.00 -11.49
CA ILE A 440 -15.24 5.19 -11.79
C ILE A 440 -14.82 6.35 -10.90
N GLU A 441 -14.59 6.12 -9.60
CA GLU A 441 -14.02 7.11 -8.69
C GLU A 441 -12.48 7.08 -8.78
N ILE A 442 -11.96 7.45 -9.96
CA ILE A 442 -10.56 7.31 -10.39
C ILE A 442 -9.58 7.85 -9.34
N PHE A 443 -8.89 6.91 -8.70
CA PHE A 443 -7.90 7.14 -7.62
C PHE A 443 -8.32 8.21 -6.61
N SER A 444 -9.61 8.23 -6.24
CA SER A 444 -10.14 9.17 -5.26
C SER A 444 -9.75 8.82 -3.83
N GLY A 445 -10.00 9.75 -2.90
CA GLY A 445 -9.89 9.50 -1.45
C GLY A 445 -10.86 8.45 -0.90
N TYR A 446 -11.81 7.97 -1.72
CA TYR A 446 -12.73 6.87 -1.40
C TYR A 446 -12.15 5.48 -1.71
N GLY A 447 -10.99 5.39 -2.36
CA GLY A 447 -10.29 4.11 -2.57
C GLY A 447 -10.06 3.33 -1.27
N LYS A 448 -9.93 4.04 -0.12
CA LYS A 448 -9.88 3.43 1.22
C LYS A 448 -11.13 2.63 1.61
N TYR A 449 -12.25 2.83 0.93
CA TYR A 449 -13.48 2.08 1.15
C TYR A 449 -13.75 1.06 0.04
N THR A 450 -13.31 1.31 -1.19
CA THR A 450 -13.49 0.39 -2.32
C THR A 450 -12.49 -0.77 -2.27
N MET A 451 -11.20 -0.46 -2.08
CA MET A 451 -10.13 -1.47 -2.14
C MET A 451 -10.27 -2.58 -1.08
N PRO A 452 -10.57 -2.29 0.20
CA PRO A 452 -10.73 -3.34 1.20
C PRO A 452 -11.81 -4.38 0.87
N GLU A 453 -12.85 -3.98 0.14
CA GLU A 453 -13.89 -4.92 -0.29
C GLU A 453 -13.36 -5.91 -1.32
N LEU A 454 -12.52 -5.44 -2.26
CA LEU A 454 -11.84 -6.31 -3.22
C LEU A 454 -10.87 -7.27 -2.51
N PHE A 455 -10.08 -6.77 -1.54
CA PHE A 455 -9.19 -7.61 -0.74
C PHE A 455 -9.97 -8.65 0.07
N ASN A 456 -11.09 -8.28 0.68
CA ASN A 456 -11.94 -9.22 1.40
C ASN A 456 -12.51 -10.31 0.47
N MET A 457 -12.98 -9.97 -0.73
CA MET A 457 -13.45 -11.00 -1.68
C MET A 457 -12.29 -11.88 -2.18
N HIS A 458 -11.12 -11.31 -2.45
CA HIS A 458 -9.92 -12.07 -2.81
C HIS A 458 -9.51 -13.04 -1.70
N ASP A 459 -9.46 -12.57 -0.46
CA ASP A 459 -9.01 -13.37 0.68
C ASP A 459 -10.07 -14.39 1.13
N LEU A 460 -11.33 -13.98 1.23
CA LEU A 460 -12.34 -14.66 2.06
C LEU A 460 -13.44 -15.39 1.27
N ALA A 461 -13.62 -15.11 -0.02
CA ALA A 461 -14.62 -15.82 -0.81
C ALA A 461 -14.34 -17.34 -0.83
N GLU A 462 -15.38 -18.17 -0.80
CA GLU A 462 -15.27 -19.63 -0.90
C GLU A 462 -15.01 -20.07 -2.36
N ASP A 463 -15.54 -19.35 -3.35
CA ASP A 463 -15.35 -19.62 -4.78
C ASP A 463 -13.90 -19.28 -5.20
N PRO A 464 -13.07 -20.27 -5.60
CA PRO A 464 -11.69 -20.04 -6.02
C PRO A 464 -11.56 -19.18 -7.29
N VAL A 465 -12.52 -19.27 -8.21
CA VAL A 465 -12.54 -18.46 -9.44
C VAL A 465 -12.74 -16.99 -9.09
N LEU A 466 -13.68 -16.70 -8.18
CA LEU A 466 -13.88 -15.33 -7.71
C LEU A 466 -12.62 -14.79 -7.02
N ARG A 467 -12.00 -15.57 -6.11
CA ARG A 467 -10.75 -15.15 -5.44
C ARG A 467 -9.66 -14.80 -6.44
N SER A 468 -9.46 -15.68 -7.44
CA SER A 468 -8.45 -15.49 -8.49
C SER A 468 -8.71 -14.23 -9.31
N ARG A 469 -9.96 -14.03 -9.77
CA ARG A 469 -10.34 -12.85 -10.57
C ARG A 469 -10.25 -11.55 -9.78
N MET A 470 -10.58 -11.57 -8.49
CA MET A 470 -10.39 -10.40 -7.60
C MET A 470 -8.92 -10.07 -7.42
N GLY A 471 -8.05 -11.08 -7.23
CA GLY A 471 -6.60 -10.87 -7.16
C GLY A 471 -6.05 -10.22 -8.43
N LYS A 472 -6.40 -10.77 -9.59
CA LYS A 472 -6.06 -10.21 -10.91
C LYS A 472 -6.60 -8.78 -11.11
N LEU A 473 -7.82 -8.47 -10.63
CA LEU A 473 -8.36 -7.11 -10.69
C LEU A 473 -7.59 -6.13 -9.79
N ILE A 474 -7.19 -6.56 -8.58
CA ILE A 474 -6.36 -5.78 -7.68
C ILE A 474 -4.99 -5.51 -8.33
N ASP A 475 -4.38 -6.51 -8.98
CA ASP A 475 -3.14 -6.34 -9.75
C ASP A 475 -3.30 -5.22 -10.79
N LEU A 476 -4.38 -5.23 -11.58
CA LEU A 476 -4.64 -4.21 -12.61
C LEU A 476 -4.79 -2.81 -12.03
N ILE A 477 -5.53 -2.66 -10.92
CA ILE A 477 -5.73 -1.34 -10.27
C ILE A 477 -4.40 -0.79 -9.75
N TRP A 478 -3.56 -1.64 -9.16
CA TRP A 478 -2.24 -1.21 -8.69
C TRP A 478 -1.24 -0.99 -9.81
N ALA A 479 -1.35 -1.70 -10.94
CA ALA A 479 -0.55 -1.44 -12.13
C ALA A 479 -0.89 -0.08 -12.75
N ASP A 480 -2.19 0.22 -12.91
CA ASP A 480 -2.66 1.52 -13.35
C ASP A 480 -2.13 2.62 -12.41
N TRP A 481 -2.27 2.45 -11.09
CA TRP A 481 -1.72 3.39 -10.11
C TRP A 481 -0.20 3.59 -10.25
N ALA A 482 0.57 2.50 -10.36
CA ALA A 482 2.02 2.50 -10.39
C ALA A 482 2.57 3.32 -11.56
N ILE A 483 1.89 3.30 -12.70
CA ILE A 483 2.36 3.91 -13.95
C ILE A 483 2.37 5.45 -13.93
N SER A 484 1.53 6.11 -13.15
CA SER A 484 1.48 7.60 -13.13
C SER A 484 1.47 8.17 -11.71
N GLN A 485 2.26 7.57 -10.83
CA GLN A 485 2.54 8.06 -9.49
C GLN A 485 4.00 8.50 -9.33
N LEU A 486 4.25 9.46 -8.44
CA LEU A 486 5.58 9.82 -7.94
C LEU A 486 5.56 9.75 -6.41
N ASN A 487 6.56 9.08 -5.82
CA ASN A 487 6.71 8.93 -4.37
C ASN A 487 5.43 8.44 -3.65
N GLY A 488 4.66 7.59 -4.30
CA GLY A 488 3.39 7.02 -3.84
C GLY A 488 2.17 7.94 -4.02
N VAL A 489 2.32 9.10 -4.65
CA VAL A 489 1.22 10.03 -4.94
C VAL A 489 0.87 9.98 -6.42
N ARG A 490 -0.41 9.72 -6.72
CA ARG A 490 -0.93 9.71 -8.09
C ARG A 490 -0.98 11.14 -8.65
N GLY A 491 -0.23 11.40 -9.72
CA GLY A 491 -0.23 12.68 -10.44
C GLY A 491 -1.17 12.73 -11.65
N GLY A 492 -1.62 11.57 -12.14
CA GLY A 492 -2.51 11.47 -13.30
C GLY A 492 -3.93 12.03 -13.10
N GLY A 493 -4.75 11.97 -14.14
CA GLY A 493 -6.16 12.39 -14.10
C GLY A 493 -6.98 11.64 -13.04
N ARG A 494 -7.72 12.37 -12.20
CA ARG A 494 -8.42 11.84 -11.01
C ARG A 494 -9.80 12.48 -10.82
N LEU A 495 -10.66 11.82 -10.03
CA LEU A 495 -12.02 12.30 -9.72
C LEU A 495 -12.25 12.41 -8.21
N ARG A 496 -13.28 13.18 -7.83
CA ARG A 496 -13.77 13.30 -6.45
C ARG A 496 -12.71 13.87 -5.50
N LEU A 497 -11.95 14.84 -5.99
CA LEU A 497 -10.93 15.55 -5.24
C LEU A 497 -11.51 16.86 -4.69
N TYR A 498 -12.14 16.75 -3.53
CA TYR A 498 -12.79 17.90 -2.90
C TYR A 498 -11.80 18.99 -2.56
N GLN A 499 -12.24 20.22 -2.77
CA GLN A 499 -11.50 21.40 -2.37
C GLN A 499 -11.51 21.50 -0.85
N ASP A 500 -10.38 21.90 -0.27
CA ASP A 500 -10.25 22.09 1.17
C ASP A 500 -11.22 23.15 1.70
N ASP A 501 -11.48 23.08 3.00
CA ASP A 501 -12.28 24.07 3.72
C ASP A 501 -11.72 25.47 3.46
N PRO A 502 -12.51 26.39 2.85
CA PRO A 502 -12.06 27.75 2.61
C PRO A 502 -11.64 28.49 3.90
N ALA A 503 -12.11 28.04 5.06
CA ALA A 503 -11.69 28.57 6.37
C ALA A 503 -10.35 28.00 6.87
N LYS A 504 -9.83 26.94 6.25
CA LYS A 504 -8.55 26.28 6.59
C LYS A 504 -7.74 25.94 5.32
N PRO A 505 -7.48 26.92 4.46
CA PRO A 505 -6.85 26.68 3.16
C PRO A 505 -5.47 26.00 3.29
N GLU A 506 -4.76 26.20 4.41
CA GLU A 506 -3.47 25.58 4.69
C GLU A 506 -3.47 24.05 4.72
N SER A 507 -4.64 23.39 4.82
CA SER A 507 -4.70 21.93 4.68
C SER A 507 -4.32 21.44 3.29
N SER A 508 -4.42 22.30 2.25
CA SER A 508 -3.96 21.99 0.90
C SER A 508 -2.45 21.71 0.84
N PHE A 509 -1.66 22.26 1.78
CA PHE A 509 -0.22 21.95 1.89
C PHE A 509 0.08 20.52 2.35
N GLN A 510 -0.93 19.77 2.80
CA GLN A 510 -0.80 18.39 3.28
C GLN A 510 -1.57 17.41 2.42
N TRP A 511 -2.08 17.85 1.26
CA TRP A 511 -2.99 17.05 0.46
C TRP A 511 -2.34 15.73 0.00
N GLY A 512 -1.04 15.74 -0.35
CA GLY A 512 -0.29 14.55 -0.72
C GLY A 512 0.04 13.62 0.45
N ALA A 513 0.52 14.19 1.55
CA ALA A 513 0.80 13.43 2.77
C ALA A 513 -0.47 12.76 3.35
N ARG A 514 -1.66 13.30 3.05
CA ARG A 514 -2.96 12.75 3.42
C ARG A 514 -3.60 11.87 2.33
N ASP A 515 -2.91 11.61 1.22
CA ASP A 515 -3.44 10.79 0.13
C ASP A 515 -3.64 9.35 0.60
N THR A 516 -4.86 8.82 0.45
CA THR A 516 -5.18 7.47 0.92
C THR A 516 -4.49 6.40 0.09
N TRP A 517 -4.17 6.66 -1.17
CA TRP A 517 -3.43 5.73 -2.01
C TRP A 517 -1.96 5.63 -1.59
N LEU A 518 -1.34 6.75 -1.22
CA LEU A 518 -0.01 6.75 -0.59
C LEU A 518 -0.04 5.90 0.69
N SER A 519 -1.02 6.13 1.58
CA SER A 519 -1.15 5.37 2.81
C SER A 519 -1.33 3.85 2.57
N MET A 520 -2.23 3.46 1.64
CA MET A 520 -2.44 2.06 1.28
C MET A 520 -1.20 1.44 0.64
N SER A 521 -0.43 2.21 -0.15
CA SER A 521 0.78 1.71 -0.82
C SER A 521 1.83 1.23 0.17
N HIS A 522 1.93 1.83 1.36
CA HIS A 522 2.85 1.38 2.41
C HIS A 522 2.57 -0.06 2.85
N PHE A 523 1.30 -0.49 2.91
CA PHE A 523 0.94 -1.87 3.25
C PHE A 523 1.28 -2.84 2.12
N ILE A 524 0.99 -2.45 0.88
CA ILE A 524 1.11 -3.33 -0.30
C ILE A 524 2.56 -3.49 -0.75
N LEU A 525 3.36 -2.42 -0.65
CA LEU A 525 4.77 -2.40 -0.99
C LEU A 525 5.68 -2.79 0.19
N ASP A 526 5.17 -2.74 1.43
CA ASP A 526 5.94 -2.96 2.67
C ASP A 526 7.21 -2.08 2.74
N ASN A 527 7.13 -0.85 2.22
CA ASN A 527 8.28 0.04 2.03
C ASN A 527 8.47 1.06 3.16
N LYS A 528 7.55 1.14 4.13
CA LYS A 528 7.65 1.98 5.33
C LYS A 528 6.97 1.31 6.54
N PRO A 529 7.35 1.66 7.78
CA PRO A 529 6.63 1.24 8.97
C PRO A 529 5.17 1.70 8.96
N TRP A 530 4.24 0.76 8.73
CA TRP A 530 2.79 0.99 8.72
C TRP A 530 2.08 0.39 9.94
N TRP A 531 2.82 -0.16 10.91
CA TRP A 531 2.25 -0.86 12.06
C TRP A 531 1.99 0.02 13.28
N ASN A 532 2.13 1.34 13.18
CA ASN A 532 1.76 2.24 14.27
C ASN A 532 0.27 2.62 14.14
N ALA A 533 -0.58 2.13 15.04
CA ALA A 533 -2.01 2.40 15.01
C ALA A 533 -2.33 3.91 15.14
N ARG A 534 -1.43 4.73 15.71
CA ARG A 534 -1.58 6.20 15.78
C ARG A 534 -1.41 6.89 14.42
N SER A 535 -0.74 6.24 13.48
CA SER A 535 -0.57 6.74 12.12
C SER A 535 -1.86 6.62 11.29
N TYR A 536 -2.85 5.88 11.81
CA TYR A 536 -4.16 5.72 11.19
C TYR A 536 -5.21 6.32 12.12
N HIS A 537 -6.28 6.86 11.54
CA HIS A 537 -7.44 7.23 12.32
C HIS A 537 -8.13 5.92 12.76
N PRO A 538 -8.10 5.52 14.05
CA PRO A 538 -8.43 4.16 14.48
C PRO A 538 -9.93 3.86 14.48
N HIS A 539 -10.75 4.76 13.92
CA HIS A 539 -12.20 4.69 13.94
C HIS A 539 -12.71 3.49 13.11
N PRO A 540 -13.72 2.76 13.61
CA PRO A 540 -14.15 1.51 13.01
C PRO A 540 -14.68 1.61 11.57
N ILE A 541 -15.20 2.77 11.18
CA ILE A 541 -15.68 3.06 9.81
C ILE A 541 -14.58 2.96 8.74
N ILE A 542 -13.31 3.26 9.08
CA ILE A 542 -12.26 3.37 8.07
C ILE A 542 -11.86 2.00 7.54
N GLY A 543 -11.74 0.99 8.41
CA GLY A 543 -11.64 -0.44 8.06
C GLY A 543 -10.37 -0.90 7.32
N TYR A 544 -9.85 -0.12 6.37
CA TYR A 544 -8.78 -0.55 5.45
C TYR A 544 -7.48 -0.96 6.14
N PRO A 545 -6.98 -0.32 7.23
CA PRO A 545 -5.73 -0.74 7.83
C PRO A 545 -5.82 -2.18 8.35
N TRP A 546 -6.99 -2.57 8.87
CA TRP A 546 -7.23 -3.91 9.42
C TRP A 546 -7.31 -4.97 8.30
N VAL A 547 -7.92 -4.62 7.17
CA VAL A 547 -8.00 -5.50 6.01
C VAL A 547 -6.62 -5.66 5.36
N LEU A 548 -5.94 -4.55 5.05
CA LEU A 548 -4.64 -4.56 4.37
C LEU A 548 -3.53 -5.15 5.26
N ALA A 549 -3.57 -4.97 6.58
CA ALA A 549 -2.59 -5.59 7.47
C ALA A 549 -2.70 -7.12 7.50
N THR A 550 -3.91 -7.66 7.33
CA THR A 550 -4.18 -9.10 7.49
C THR A 550 -4.38 -9.81 6.16
N THR A 551 -4.24 -9.13 5.03
CA THR A 551 -4.46 -9.74 3.71
C THR A 551 -3.34 -10.70 3.32
N GLN A 552 -3.73 -11.79 2.66
CA GLN A 552 -2.78 -12.75 2.08
C GLN A 552 -2.32 -12.30 0.69
N TYR A 553 -3.00 -11.34 0.07
CA TYR A 553 -2.64 -10.78 -1.22
C TYR A 553 -1.20 -10.24 -1.25
N ARG A 554 -0.49 -10.46 -2.35
CA ARG A 554 0.83 -9.87 -2.58
C ARG A 554 0.91 -9.33 -4.00
N LEU A 555 1.26 -8.06 -4.11
CA LEU A 555 1.45 -7.41 -5.40
C LEU A 555 2.56 -8.12 -6.19
N PRO A 556 2.33 -8.47 -7.47
CA PRO A 556 3.34 -9.06 -8.34
C PRO A 556 4.59 -8.20 -8.45
N ASP A 557 5.75 -8.85 -8.53
CA ASP A 557 7.06 -8.16 -8.50
C ASP A 557 7.21 -7.20 -9.69
N VAL A 558 6.69 -7.55 -10.87
CA VAL A 558 6.69 -6.66 -12.05
C VAL A 558 6.00 -5.32 -11.74
N ILE A 559 4.86 -5.35 -11.04
CA ILE A 559 4.13 -4.12 -10.71
C ILE A 559 4.82 -3.36 -9.58
N LYS A 560 5.37 -4.07 -8.58
CA LYS A 560 6.17 -3.44 -7.50
C LYS A 560 7.36 -2.69 -8.05
N ASP A 561 8.04 -3.26 -9.04
CA ASP A 561 9.24 -2.65 -9.62
C ASP A 561 8.86 -1.40 -10.42
N ILE A 562 7.77 -1.44 -11.20
CA ILE A 562 7.19 -0.23 -11.83
C ILE A 562 6.82 0.83 -10.77
N ALA A 563 6.31 0.42 -9.61
CA ALA A 563 5.92 1.36 -8.55
C ALA A 563 7.11 1.95 -7.77
N SER A 564 8.22 1.24 -7.67
CA SER A 564 9.31 1.60 -6.74
C SER A 564 10.38 2.49 -7.38
N ASP A 565 10.50 2.47 -8.71
CA ASP A 565 11.56 3.17 -9.41
C ASP A 565 10.98 4.10 -10.48
N ALA A 566 10.91 5.39 -10.19
CA ALA A 566 10.42 6.39 -11.13
C ALA A 566 11.47 6.77 -12.19
N GLU A 567 12.76 6.69 -11.86
CA GLU A 567 13.86 7.02 -12.77
C GLU A 567 13.93 6.00 -13.92
N ASP A 568 13.86 4.72 -13.57
CA ASP A 568 13.86 3.60 -14.51
C ASP A 568 12.70 3.60 -15.50
N ARG A 569 11.60 4.30 -15.19
CA ARG A 569 10.46 4.39 -16.10
C ARG A 569 10.68 5.37 -17.25
N GLY A 570 11.65 6.28 -17.10
CA GLY A 570 11.92 7.32 -18.09
C GLY A 570 10.71 8.22 -18.37
N GLU A 571 10.65 8.72 -19.60
CA GLU A 571 9.61 9.63 -20.07
C GLU A 571 8.68 8.93 -21.07
N TYR A 572 7.36 9.05 -20.84
CA TYR A 572 6.34 8.43 -21.68
C TYR A 572 4.96 9.03 -21.43
N ASN A 573 4.03 8.78 -22.35
CA ASN A 573 2.61 9.01 -22.12
C ASN A 573 1.93 7.71 -21.70
N ALA A 574 1.00 7.81 -20.76
CA ALA A 574 0.09 6.75 -20.37
C ALA A 574 -1.35 7.19 -20.65
N VAL A 575 -2.04 6.42 -21.48
CA VAL A 575 -3.45 6.65 -21.83
C VAL A 575 -4.30 5.50 -21.31
N ALA A 576 -5.41 5.84 -20.66
CA ALA A 576 -6.37 4.85 -20.18
C ALA A 576 -7.80 5.27 -20.52
N ARG A 577 -8.61 4.35 -21.07
CA ARG A 577 -10.06 4.59 -21.23
C ARG A 577 -10.74 4.57 -19.86
N ARG A 578 -11.63 5.54 -19.64
CA ARG A 578 -12.35 5.69 -18.38
C ARG A 578 -13.84 5.81 -18.65
N VAL A 579 -14.65 4.96 -18.04
CA VAL A 579 -16.09 4.96 -18.24
C VAL A 579 -16.73 6.14 -17.50
N ALA A 580 -17.30 7.11 -18.22
CA ALA A 580 -17.90 8.31 -17.63
C ALA A 580 -19.37 8.54 -18.00
N LYS A 581 -19.75 8.18 -19.23
CA LYS A 581 -21.08 8.47 -19.79
C LYS A 581 -22.15 7.60 -19.12
N GLN A 582 -23.25 8.22 -18.72
CA GLN A 582 -24.50 7.51 -18.41
C GLN A 582 -25.27 7.26 -19.71
N ARG A 583 -25.72 6.02 -19.93
CA ARG A 583 -26.65 5.67 -21.00
C ARG A 583 -28.10 5.97 -20.59
N PRO A 584 -29.01 6.19 -21.56
CA PRO A 584 -30.43 6.23 -21.27
C PRO A 584 -30.92 4.92 -20.64
N MET A 585 -31.83 5.01 -19.67
CA MET A 585 -32.43 3.86 -19.01
C MET A 585 -33.83 4.20 -18.51
N ASP A 586 -34.80 3.35 -18.81
CA ASP A 586 -36.17 3.44 -18.26
C ASP A 586 -36.09 3.42 -16.73
N GLY A 587 -36.65 4.45 -16.10
CA GLY A 587 -36.62 4.61 -14.65
C GLY A 587 -37.23 3.42 -13.89
N LYS A 588 -38.17 2.70 -14.51
CA LYS A 588 -38.81 1.50 -13.95
C LYS A 588 -37.91 0.27 -13.95
N GLN A 589 -36.83 0.28 -14.74
CA GLN A 589 -35.85 -0.80 -14.79
C GLN A 589 -34.75 -0.64 -13.74
N VAL A 590 -34.73 0.47 -13.00
CA VAL A 590 -33.72 0.71 -11.97
C VAL A 590 -33.96 -0.24 -10.79
N PRO A 591 -32.98 -1.09 -10.41
CA PRO A 591 -33.19 -2.15 -9.43
C PRO A 591 -33.09 -1.70 -7.95
N VAL A 592 -33.04 -0.39 -7.69
CA VAL A 592 -32.95 0.22 -6.35
C VAL A 592 -33.95 1.36 -6.22
N THR A 593 -34.48 1.62 -5.03
CA THR A 593 -35.67 2.48 -4.85
C THR A 593 -35.45 3.74 -4.01
N GLU A 594 -34.29 3.92 -3.39
CA GLU A 594 -34.09 4.93 -2.34
C GLU A 594 -32.78 5.73 -2.46
N SER A 595 -32.01 5.51 -3.51
CA SER A 595 -30.64 5.99 -3.62
C SER A 595 -30.28 6.34 -5.05
N PRO A 596 -29.33 7.25 -5.30
CA PRO A 596 -28.90 7.54 -6.66
C PRO A 596 -28.51 6.27 -7.44
N TRP A 597 -28.89 6.22 -8.71
CA TRP A 597 -28.48 5.16 -9.64
C TRP A 597 -27.73 5.76 -10.82
N TYR A 598 -26.65 5.09 -11.23
CA TYR A 598 -25.86 5.46 -12.39
C TYR A 598 -25.83 4.29 -13.36
N ALA A 599 -26.35 4.48 -14.57
CA ALA A 599 -26.32 3.48 -15.63
C ALA A 599 -25.19 3.79 -16.60
N LEU A 600 -23.98 3.30 -16.33
CA LEU A 600 -22.79 3.66 -17.12
C LEU A 600 -22.72 2.89 -18.44
N ASP A 601 -22.19 3.55 -19.47
CA ASP A 601 -21.97 2.99 -20.82
C ASP A 601 -20.51 2.53 -21.00
N PRO A 602 -20.23 1.22 -20.96
CA PRO A 602 -18.87 0.71 -21.09
C PRO A 602 -18.30 0.81 -22.51
N GLU A 603 -19.15 0.83 -23.55
CA GLU A 603 -18.70 0.81 -24.95
C GLU A 603 -18.37 2.21 -25.46
N ASP A 604 -19.15 3.21 -25.03
CA ASP A 604 -18.95 4.63 -25.34
C ASP A 604 -18.59 5.44 -24.06
N PRO A 605 -17.35 5.32 -23.56
CA PRO A 605 -16.96 5.84 -22.25
C PRO A 605 -16.93 7.37 -22.16
N ARG A 606 -16.67 8.07 -23.28
CA ARG A 606 -16.51 9.53 -23.41
C ARG A 606 -15.54 10.19 -22.43
N MET A 607 -14.59 9.44 -21.87
CA MET A 607 -13.52 9.99 -21.05
C MET A 607 -12.23 9.18 -21.17
N LEU A 608 -11.10 9.90 -21.18
CA LEU A 608 -9.75 9.36 -21.13
C LEU A 608 -8.97 9.98 -19.98
N SER A 609 -8.14 9.17 -19.33
CA SER A 609 -6.98 9.69 -18.62
C SER A 609 -5.82 9.79 -19.60
N TYR A 610 -5.18 10.95 -19.63
CA TYR A 610 -3.94 11.18 -20.38
C TYR A 610 -2.91 11.73 -19.40
N ASP A 611 -1.85 10.96 -19.16
CA ASP A 611 -0.80 11.29 -18.22
C ASP A 611 0.56 11.31 -18.95
N HIS A 612 1.24 12.45 -18.93
CA HIS A 612 2.64 12.55 -19.36
C HIS A 612 3.52 12.36 -18.12
N CYS A 613 4.28 11.27 -18.13
CA CYS A 613 5.03 10.78 -16.99
C CYS A 613 6.53 10.96 -17.23
N THR A 614 7.22 11.52 -16.24
CA THR A 614 8.68 11.60 -16.19
C THR A 614 9.17 11.22 -14.79
N PRO A 615 10.48 11.05 -14.57
CA PRO A 615 11.03 10.88 -13.23
C PRO A 615 10.81 12.09 -12.32
N ASP A 616 10.73 13.30 -12.88
CA ASP A 616 10.74 14.56 -12.12
C ASP A 616 9.33 15.13 -11.88
N TYR A 617 8.40 14.86 -12.79
CA TYR A 617 7.00 15.26 -12.70
C TYR A 617 6.05 14.33 -13.47
N VAL A 618 4.79 14.33 -13.05
CA VAL A 618 3.66 13.73 -13.80
C VAL A 618 2.63 14.84 -14.07
N MET A 619 2.34 15.08 -15.34
CA MET A 619 1.27 15.98 -15.78
C MET A 619 0.08 15.16 -16.26
N GLY A 620 -1.07 15.28 -15.58
CA GLY A 620 -2.26 14.48 -15.86
C GLY A 620 -3.50 15.30 -16.21
N SER A 621 -4.35 14.74 -17.05
CA SER A 621 -5.66 15.31 -17.38
C SER A 621 -6.74 14.25 -17.62
N LEU A 622 -7.99 14.65 -17.39
CA LEU A 622 -9.18 13.91 -17.83
C LEU A 622 -9.77 14.54 -19.08
N LEU A 623 -9.52 13.95 -20.25
CA LEU A 623 -10.09 14.40 -21.51
C LEU A 623 -11.51 13.87 -21.62
N ILE A 624 -12.47 14.73 -21.96
CA ILE A 624 -13.89 14.38 -22.03
C ILE A 624 -14.56 15.02 -23.25
N ASP A 625 -15.74 14.52 -23.59
CA ASP A 625 -16.64 15.20 -24.53
C ASP A 625 -17.35 16.36 -23.80
N PRO A 626 -17.04 17.63 -24.08
CA PRO A 626 -17.64 18.74 -23.34
C PRO A 626 -19.09 19.03 -23.73
N THR A 627 -19.60 18.38 -24.78
CA THR A 627 -20.94 18.66 -25.33
C THR A 627 -22.05 17.94 -24.57
N LEU A 628 -21.72 16.89 -23.82
CA LEU A 628 -22.70 16.13 -23.06
C LEU A 628 -23.17 16.90 -21.81
N PRO A 629 -24.49 16.92 -21.55
CA PRO A 629 -25.04 17.63 -20.40
C PRO A 629 -24.70 16.93 -19.09
N ARG A 630 -24.79 17.66 -17.97
CA ARG A 630 -24.81 17.03 -16.64
C ARG A 630 -26.22 16.55 -16.34
N VAL A 631 -26.36 15.32 -15.87
CA VAL A 631 -27.65 14.65 -15.66
C VAL A 631 -27.86 14.22 -14.22
N GLY A 632 -29.11 14.08 -13.81
CA GLY A 632 -29.47 13.63 -12.48
C GLY A 632 -29.37 12.12 -12.34
N SER A 633 -28.81 11.65 -11.23
CA SER A 633 -28.82 10.23 -10.85
C SER A 633 -30.01 9.85 -9.97
N ARG A 634 -30.91 10.80 -9.70
CA ARG A 634 -32.12 10.64 -8.89
C ARG A 634 -33.41 10.82 -9.69
N ASP A 635 -33.32 11.11 -10.98
CA ASP A 635 -34.49 11.49 -11.78
C ASP A 635 -35.55 10.37 -11.80
N TYR A 636 -35.10 9.12 -11.73
CA TYR A 636 -35.95 7.93 -11.61
C TYR A 636 -36.77 7.84 -10.31
N LEU A 637 -36.28 8.43 -9.20
CA LEU A 637 -37.04 8.49 -7.94
C LEU A 637 -38.26 9.41 -8.08
N ALA A 638 -38.23 10.34 -9.03
CA ALA A 638 -39.37 11.19 -9.39
C ALA A 638 -40.22 10.56 -10.53
N GLY A 639 -39.98 9.30 -10.90
CA GLY A 639 -40.71 8.59 -11.96
C GLY A 639 -40.24 8.91 -13.39
N ASN A 640 -39.10 9.59 -13.56
CA ASN A 640 -38.56 9.94 -14.87
C ASN A 640 -37.50 8.93 -15.34
N ASP A 641 -37.23 8.90 -16.65
CA ASP A 641 -36.13 8.10 -17.18
C ASP A 641 -34.78 8.73 -16.88
N LEU A 642 -33.75 7.89 -16.78
CA LEU A 642 -32.37 8.35 -16.79
C LEU A 642 -31.99 8.70 -18.23
N ILE A 643 -31.49 9.91 -18.43
CA ILE A 643 -31.08 10.41 -19.76
C ILE A 643 -29.56 10.31 -19.97
N GLU A 644 -29.13 10.45 -21.22
CA GLU A 644 -27.71 10.45 -21.59
C GLU A 644 -27.00 11.71 -21.09
N GLY A 645 -25.81 11.53 -20.52
CA GLY A 645 -24.91 12.62 -20.15
C GLY A 645 -23.90 12.23 -19.08
N TYR A 646 -23.31 13.21 -18.42
CA TYR A 646 -22.43 12.97 -17.27
C TYR A 646 -23.18 13.09 -15.96
N PRO A 647 -23.35 11.98 -15.23
CA PRO A 647 -23.95 12.06 -13.92
C PRO A 647 -22.95 12.63 -12.90
N ALA A 648 -23.42 12.89 -11.68
CA ALA A 648 -22.61 13.48 -10.61
C ALA A 648 -21.29 12.70 -10.35
N LEU A 649 -21.33 11.36 -10.43
CA LEU A 649 -20.19 10.50 -10.07
C LEU A 649 -18.95 10.77 -10.94
N THR A 650 -19.12 11.13 -12.22
CA THR A 650 -18.04 11.28 -13.21
C THR A 650 -17.78 12.73 -13.58
N SER A 651 -18.67 13.64 -13.18
CA SER A 651 -18.50 15.09 -13.40
C SER A 651 -17.92 15.83 -12.19
N GLN A 652 -17.91 15.22 -11.02
CA GLN A 652 -17.62 15.93 -9.78
C GLN A 652 -16.13 16.07 -9.46
N ASN A 653 -15.68 17.30 -9.16
CA ASN A 653 -14.34 17.65 -8.65
C ASN A 653 -13.21 16.95 -9.42
N ARG A 654 -13.02 17.35 -10.68
CA ARG A 654 -12.06 16.68 -11.58
C ARG A 654 -10.67 17.26 -11.38
N TYR A 655 -9.67 16.41 -11.58
CA TYR A 655 -8.28 16.79 -11.43
C TYR A 655 -7.56 16.85 -12.76
N HIS A 656 -6.86 17.97 -12.95
CA HIS A 656 -5.88 18.22 -14.00
C HIS A 656 -4.70 18.91 -13.33
N GLY A 657 -3.46 18.68 -13.79
CA GLY A 657 -2.31 19.44 -13.30
C GLY A 657 -1.03 18.63 -13.24
N VAL A 658 -0.08 19.15 -12.45
CA VAL A 658 1.28 18.62 -12.36
C VAL A 658 1.59 18.23 -10.91
N THR A 659 2.14 17.04 -10.72
CA THR A 659 2.73 16.59 -9.44
C THR A 659 4.23 16.43 -9.62
N PHE A 660 5.03 16.89 -8.66
CA PHE A 660 6.49 16.88 -8.75
C PHE A 660 7.10 15.83 -7.82
N ALA A 661 8.27 15.32 -8.19
CA ALA A 661 9.01 14.34 -7.41
C ALA A 661 9.72 14.92 -6.18
N SER A 662 9.84 16.25 -6.07
CA SER A 662 10.57 16.93 -4.98
C SER A 662 9.96 16.69 -3.60
N ASP A 663 8.63 16.62 -3.49
CA ASP A 663 7.91 16.39 -2.25
C ASP A 663 6.54 15.76 -2.54
N VAL A 664 6.04 14.91 -1.65
CA VAL A 664 4.73 14.29 -1.81
C VAL A 664 3.59 15.31 -1.91
N ASN A 665 3.74 16.54 -1.42
CA ASN A 665 2.76 17.62 -1.53
C ASN A 665 2.99 18.53 -2.74
N ALA A 666 4.17 18.49 -3.37
CA ALA A 666 4.54 19.35 -4.49
C ALA A 666 3.65 19.12 -5.70
N ARG A 667 2.80 20.10 -6.01
CA ARG A 667 1.88 20.06 -7.16
C ARG A 667 1.34 21.43 -7.51
N VAL A 668 0.90 21.57 -8.76
CA VAL A 668 0.19 22.74 -9.27
C VAL A 668 -1.06 22.30 -10.03
N ILE A 669 -2.22 22.80 -9.62
CA ILE A 669 -3.52 22.27 -10.06
C ILE A 669 -4.40 23.44 -10.53
N PRO A 670 -4.73 23.53 -11.83
CA PRO A 670 -5.84 24.37 -12.25
C PRO A 670 -7.17 23.81 -11.74
N GLN A 671 -7.98 24.63 -11.10
CA GLN A 671 -9.34 24.29 -10.66
C GLN A 671 -10.24 25.53 -10.71
N CYS A 672 -11.56 25.35 -10.68
CA CYS A 672 -12.46 26.49 -10.46
C CYS A 672 -12.74 26.64 -8.97
N GLU A 673 -13.01 27.85 -8.47
CA GLU A 673 -13.47 28.03 -7.09
C GLU A 673 -14.77 27.25 -6.82
N GLY A 674 -14.86 26.47 -5.74
CA GLY A 674 -16.11 25.86 -5.30
C GLY A 674 -16.97 26.85 -4.49
N LEU A 675 -18.20 27.13 -4.94
CA LEU A 675 -19.07 28.16 -4.31
C LEU A 675 -20.08 27.59 -3.29
N ALA A 676 -20.30 26.28 -3.29
CA ALA A 676 -21.28 25.63 -2.44
C ALA A 676 -20.58 24.82 -1.33
N ASN A 677 -20.91 23.54 -1.20
CA ASN A 677 -20.35 22.62 -0.21
C ASN A 677 -19.01 22.00 -0.67
N GLY A 678 -18.15 22.78 -1.34
CA GLY A 678 -16.87 22.30 -1.91
C GLY A 678 -17.01 21.33 -3.10
N LYS A 679 -18.23 21.14 -3.61
CA LYS A 679 -18.51 20.30 -4.78
C LYS A 679 -18.54 21.17 -6.04
N THR A 680 -17.86 20.73 -7.08
CA THR A 680 -17.90 21.34 -8.41
C THR A 680 -18.34 20.28 -9.42
N TYR A 681 -19.12 20.65 -10.45
CA TYR A 681 -19.59 19.69 -11.45
C TYR A 681 -19.22 20.13 -12.86
N GLY A 682 -18.36 19.31 -13.48
CA GLY A 682 -17.72 19.56 -14.76
C GLY A 682 -17.09 20.94 -14.78
N GLU A 683 -16.22 21.21 -13.82
CA GLU A 683 -15.65 22.54 -13.63
C GLU A 683 -14.86 23.04 -14.85
N GLN A 684 -14.17 22.12 -15.51
CA GLN A 684 -13.26 22.42 -16.60
C GLN A 684 -13.47 21.50 -17.80
N GLN A 685 -13.01 21.98 -18.95
CA GLN A 685 -12.61 21.17 -20.09
C GLN A 685 -11.09 21.31 -20.27
N ALA A 686 -10.45 20.26 -20.77
CA ALA A 686 -9.00 20.17 -20.87
C ALA A 686 -8.61 19.51 -22.19
N VAL A 687 -7.43 19.86 -22.67
CA VAL A 687 -6.69 19.13 -23.70
C VAL A 687 -5.22 19.12 -23.33
N GLN A 688 -4.57 17.99 -23.57
CA GLN A 688 -3.16 17.81 -23.27
C GLN A 688 -2.48 17.09 -24.42
N HIS A 689 -1.23 17.44 -24.65
CA HIS A 689 -0.30 16.66 -25.45
C HIS A 689 1.07 16.77 -24.82
N ASP A 690 1.66 15.63 -24.47
CA ASP A 690 2.93 15.55 -23.75
C ASP A 690 2.93 16.47 -22.50
N ASN A 691 3.92 17.36 -22.42
CA ASN A 691 4.19 18.32 -21.37
C ASN A 691 3.36 19.63 -21.46
N VAL A 692 2.39 19.72 -22.38
CA VAL A 692 1.54 20.92 -22.56
C VAL A 692 0.09 20.60 -22.23
N LEU A 693 -0.43 21.24 -21.19
CA LEU A 693 -1.82 21.17 -20.74
C LEU A 693 -2.52 22.51 -20.95
N LEU A 694 -3.64 22.50 -21.67
CA LEU A 694 -4.52 23.65 -21.82
C LEU A 694 -5.87 23.34 -21.18
N VAL A 695 -6.31 24.21 -20.27
CA VAL A 695 -7.54 24.05 -19.50
C VAL A 695 -8.36 25.33 -19.52
N GLN A 696 -9.68 25.22 -19.51
CA GLN A 696 -10.55 26.37 -19.27
C GLN A 696 -11.76 25.95 -18.43
N ARG A 697 -12.38 26.93 -17.79
CA ARG A 697 -13.70 26.75 -17.18
C ARG A 697 -14.71 26.28 -18.23
N HIS A 698 -15.46 25.24 -17.90
CA HIS A 698 -16.50 24.72 -18.78
C HIS A 698 -17.73 25.62 -18.70
N LYS A 699 -18.34 25.93 -19.84
CA LYS A 699 -19.50 26.82 -19.93
C LYS A 699 -20.70 26.41 -19.07
N GLN A 700 -20.98 25.12 -19.00
CA GLN A 700 -22.09 24.54 -18.24
C GLN A 700 -21.66 24.01 -16.85
N SER A 701 -20.53 24.48 -16.33
CA SER A 701 -20.09 24.11 -14.99
C SER A 701 -21.12 24.54 -13.93
N LYS A 702 -21.31 23.73 -12.90
CA LYS A 702 -22.21 24.03 -11.77
C LYS A 702 -21.43 24.11 -10.47
N GLN A 703 -21.86 25.02 -9.60
CA GLN A 703 -21.27 25.26 -8.27
C GLN A 703 -19.81 25.73 -8.33
N THR A 704 -19.45 26.40 -9.43
CA THR A 704 -18.10 26.92 -9.70
C THR A 704 -18.09 28.45 -9.80
N GLY A 705 -17.08 29.07 -9.22
CA GLY A 705 -16.66 30.45 -9.42
C GLY A 705 -15.54 30.51 -10.46
N ASP A 706 -14.59 31.42 -10.24
CA ASP A 706 -13.51 31.72 -11.19
C ASP A 706 -12.48 30.61 -11.31
N MET A 707 -11.84 30.53 -12.47
CA MET A 707 -10.62 29.75 -12.69
C MET A 707 -9.48 30.25 -11.78
N ARG A 708 -8.85 29.32 -11.06
CA ARG A 708 -7.71 29.57 -10.17
C ARG A 708 -6.72 28.42 -10.22
N ILE A 709 -5.50 28.68 -9.73
CA ILE A 709 -4.41 27.72 -9.68
C ILE A 709 -4.06 27.47 -8.20
N LEU A 710 -4.06 26.21 -7.79
CA LEU A 710 -3.63 25.76 -6.47
C LEU A 710 -2.13 25.42 -6.52
N PHE A 711 -1.35 25.97 -5.60
CA PHE A 711 0.06 25.63 -5.34
C PHE A 711 0.15 24.82 -4.03
N GLY A 712 0.42 23.52 -4.16
CA GLY A 712 0.21 22.55 -3.07
C GLY A 712 1.35 22.39 -2.09
N LEU A 713 2.47 23.10 -2.27
CA LEU A 713 3.61 23.05 -1.35
C LEU A 713 3.92 24.44 -0.80
N ARG A 714 4.17 24.51 0.51
CA ARG A 714 4.52 25.75 1.20
C ARG A 714 5.79 26.34 0.60
N GLY A 715 5.78 27.65 0.36
CA GLY A 715 6.92 28.38 -0.19
C GLY A 715 7.05 28.36 -1.71
N MET A 716 6.15 27.69 -2.45
CA MET A 716 6.13 27.76 -3.93
C MET A 716 5.93 29.20 -4.42
N LYS A 717 4.97 29.93 -3.85
CA LYS A 717 4.66 31.32 -4.21
C LYS A 717 5.89 32.24 -4.20
N ALA A 718 6.78 32.08 -3.22
CA ALA A 718 7.96 32.91 -3.06
C ALA A 718 9.07 32.64 -4.10
N ARG A 719 8.98 31.52 -4.84
CA ARG A 719 9.95 31.10 -5.86
C ARG A 719 9.49 31.39 -7.29
N LEU A 720 8.32 31.98 -7.46
CA LEU A 720 7.79 32.28 -8.79
C LEU A 720 8.49 33.49 -9.39
N VAL A 721 8.82 33.38 -10.67
CA VAL A 721 9.36 34.47 -11.49
C VAL A 721 8.37 34.75 -12.61
N GLU A 722 8.05 36.03 -12.85
CA GLU A 722 7.17 36.43 -13.95
C GLU A 722 7.98 37.03 -15.10
N GLN A 723 7.73 36.56 -16.32
CA GLN A 723 8.31 37.08 -17.56
C GLN A 723 7.27 37.00 -18.69
N ASP A 724 6.99 38.13 -19.36
CA ASP A 724 6.02 38.22 -20.46
C ASP A 724 4.63 37.59 -20.19
N GLY A 725 4.20 37.73 -18.94
CA GLY A 725 2.93 37.20 -18.42
C GLY A 725 2.92 35.69 -18.17
N TRP A 726 4.05 35.00 -18.36
CA TRP A 726 4.27 33.65 -17.86
C TRP A 726 4.72 33.70 -16.41
N ILE A 727 4.10 32.86 -15.59
CA ILE A 727 4.51 32.61 -14.20
C ILE A 727 5.31 31.31 -14.21
N ILE A 728 6.58 31.40 -13.84
CA ILE A 728 7.56 30.32 -13.97
C ILE A 728 7.95 29.83 -12.59
N LEU A 729 7.90 28.52 -12.40
CA LEU A 729 8.31 27.81 -11.19
C LEU A 729 9.40 26.79 -11.56
N GLN A 730 10.49 26.77 -10.79
CA GLN A 730 11.36 25.60 -10.71
C GLN A 730 11.03 24.80 -9.45
N GLU A 731 10.69 23.53 -9.60
CA GLU A 731 10.35 22.62 -8.50
C GLU A 731 11.15 21.32 -8.64
N GLY A 732 12.10 21.10 -7.74
CA GLY A 732 13.07 20.00 -7.88
C GLY A 732 13.82 20.10 -9.20
N ASN A 733 13.76 19.03 -9.99
CA ASN A 733 14.41 18.91 -11.29
C ASN A 733 13.48 19.26 -12.48
N ALA A 734 12.36 19.93 -12.22
CA ALA A 734 11.37 20.29 -13.22
C ALA A 734 11.11 21.80 -13.25
N TRP A 735 10.74 22.27 -14.43
CA TRP A 735 10.24 23.60 -14.71
C TRP A 735 8.75 23.55 -15.01
N LEU A 736 8.02 24.61 -14.64
CA LEU A 736 6.62 24.79 -14.98
C LEU A 736 6.34 26.26 -15.32
N GLY A 737 5.86 26.50 -16.53
CA GLY A 737 5.30 27.79 -16.98
C GLY A 737 3.78 27.76 -16.92
N ILE A 738 3.19 28.83 -16.40
CA ILE A 738 1.74 28.99 -16.25
C ILE A 738 1.32 30.33 -16.83
N LYS A 739 0.33 30.35 -17.72
CA LYS A 739 -0.22 31.60 -18.27
C LYS A 739 -1.72 31.50 -18.49
N GLY A 740 -2.47 32.38 -17.85
CA GLY A 740 -3.85 32.66 -18.19
C GLY A 740 -3.90 33.64 -19.35
N PHE A 741 -4.55 33.27 -20.45
CA PHE A 741 -4.60 34.09 -21.65
C PHE A 741 -5.84 34.98 -21.69
N SER A 742 -5.65 36.21 -22.16
CA SER A 742 -6.76 37.11 -22.47
C SER A 742 -7.62 36.52 -23.58
N ARG A 743 -8.95 36.56 -23.41
CA ARG A 743 -9.90 36.16 -24.45
C ARG A 743 -10.15 37.26 -25.49
N THR A 744 -9.61 38.45 -25.29
CA THR A 744 -9.84 39.63 -26.15
C THR A 744 -8.57 40.23 -26.73
N ASP A 745 -7.41 40.02 -26.11
CA ASP A 745 -6.12 40.56 -26.54
C ASP A 745 -5.15 39.41 -26.89
N PRO A 746 -4.85 39.16 -28.18
CA PRO A 746 -4.03 38.05 -28.60
C PRO A 746 -2.68 37.96 -27.88
N ASN A 747 -2.35 36.76 -27.41
CA ASN A 747 -1.12 36.37 -26.71
C ASN A 747 -0.85 37.09 -25.37
N ARG A 748 -1.69 38.03 -24.96
CA ARG A 748 -1.54 38.72 -23.67
C ARG A 748 -2.04 37.86 -22.52
N SER A 749 -1.44 38.08 -21.36
CA SER A 749 -1.95 37.53 -20.10
C SER A 749 -3.31 38.16 -19.78
N CYS A 750 -4.22 37.39 -19.18
CA CYS A 750 -5.44 37.92 -18.60
C CYS A 750 -5.19 38.67 -17.27
N GLY A 751 -3.98 38.56 -16.71
CA GLY A 751 -3.67 39.02 -15.35
C GLY A 751 -4.19 38.06 -14.28
N TYR A 752 -3.76 38.28 -13.04
CA TYR A 752 -4.12 37.44 -11.90
C TYR A 752 -4.05 38.20 -10.58
N GLN A 753 -4.62 37.61 -9.53
CA GLN A 753 -4.49 38.05 -8.14
C GLN A 753 -4.29 36.84 -7.23
N TRP A 754 -3.63 37.04 -6.09
CA TRP A 754 -3.51 35.99 -5.07
C TRP A 754 -4.63 36.11 -4.05
N ASP A 755 -5.41 35.05 -3.88
CA ASP A 755 -6.40 35.00 -2.79
C ASP A 755 -5.69 34.77 -1.44
N ASN A 756 -4.58 34.00 -1.45
CA ASN A 756 -3.75 33.69 -0.27
C ASN A 756 -2.35 33.16 -0.70
N GLU A 757 -1.69 32.32 0.10
CA GLU A 757 -0.41 31.68 -0.28
C GLU A 757 -0.57 30.47 -1.22
N ILE A 758 -1.80 30.04 -1.47
CA ILE A 758 -2.12 28.75 -2.12
C ILE A 758 -2.82 28.98 -3.44
N PHE A 759 -3.78 29.90 -3.49
CA PHE A 759 -4.62 30.13 -4.67
C PHE A 759 -4.25 31.40 -5.41
N LEU A 760 -3.87 31.23 -6.68
CA LEU A 760 -3.70 32.29 -7.66
C LEU A 760 -4.94 32.31 -8.57
N ARG A 761 -5.74 33.37 -8.49
CA ARG A 761 -6.98 33.55 -9.25
C ARG A 761 -6.74 34.30 -10.54
N MET A 762 -7.29 33.82 -11.64
CA MET A 762 -7.25 34.52 -12.93
C MET A 762 -8.13 35.78 -12.85
N ALA A 763 -7.67 36.92 -13.41
CA ALA A 763 -8.49 38.13 -13.42
C ALA A 763 -9.68 38.02 -14.39
N ASP A 764 -9.57 37.22 -15.45
CA ASP A 764 -10.74 36.67 -16.17
C ASP A 764 -10.99 35.23 -15.70
N GLY A 765 -12.03 35.03 -14.90
CA GLY A 765 -12.39 33.72 -14.36
C GLY A 765 -12.77 32.66 -15.41
N ASN A 766 -12.93 33.04 -16.69
CA ASN A 766 -13.14 32.11 -17.80
C ASN A 766 -11.92 32.01 -18.73
N ALA A 767 -10.78 32.57 -18.34
CA ALA A 767 -9.55 32.52 -19.13
C ALA A 767 -9.15 31.05 -19.41
N PRO A 768 -8.77 30.73 -20.66
CA PRO A 768 -7.96 29.56 -20.94
C PRO A 768 -6.59 29.70 -20.26
N VAL A 769 -6.16 28.66 -19.57
CA VAL A 769 -4.88 28.62 -18.86
C VAL A 769 -4.03 27.50 -19.42
N ALA A 770 -2.80 27.84 -19.82
CA ALA A 770 -1.78 26.87 -20.19
C ALA A 770 -0.86 26.55 -19.02
N LEU A 771 -0.54 25.28 -18.86
CA LEU A 771 0.54 24.76 -18.02
C LEU A 771 1.51 24.02 -18.95
N ILE A 772 2.77 24.43 -18.98
CA ILE A 772 3.81 23.84 -19.81
C ILE A 772 4.96 23.42 -18.90
N ALA A 773 5.30 22.14 -18.89
CA ALA A 773 6.37 21.61 -18.05
C ALA A 773 7.63 21.29 -18.86
N GLY A 774 8.76 21.10 -18.18
CA GLY A 774 10.01 20.64 -18.78
C GLY A 774 10.95 20.14 -17.71
N ARG A 775 11.99 19.40 -18.09
CA ARG A 775 13.00 18.91 -17.13
C ARG A 775 14.27 19.73 -17.16
N ASN A 776 15.01 19.74 -16.05
CA ASN A 776 16.34 20.34 -15.99
C ASN A 776 17.34 19.69 -16.98
N THR A 777 17.09 18.44 -17.39
CA THR A 777 17.89 17.76 -18.43
C THR A 777 17.64 18.32 -19.83
N GLU A 778 16.50 18.98 -20.06
CA GLU A 778 16.15 19.66 -21.31
C GLU A 778 16.50 21.15 -21.28
N PHE A 779 16.31 21.79 -20.12
CA PHE A 779 16.50 23.22 -19.92
C PHE A 779 17.49 23.44 -18.77
N ALA A 780 18.71 23.82 -19.13
CA ALA A 780 19.81 23.99 -18.19
C ALA A 780 19.57 25.10 -17.15
N ASP A 781 18.79 26.13 -17.52
CA ASP A 781 18.51 27.30 -16.70
C ASP A 781 17.16 27.93 -17.02
N PHE A 782 16.84 28.98 -16.26
CA PHE A 782 15.62 29.76 -16.39
C PHE A 782 15.45 30.36 -17.80
N GLU A 783 16.52 30.91 -18.39
CA GLU A 783 16.44 31.60 -19.68
C GLU A 783 16.13 30.63 -20.82
N ALA A 784 16.72 29.43 -20.79
CA ALA A 784 16.43 28.37 -21.74
C ALA A 784 14.94 27.95 -21.68
N PHE A 785 14.40 27.80 -20.48
CA PHE A 785 12.99 27.44 -20.30
C PHE A 785 12.04 28.60 -20.64
N ALA A 786 12.38 29.84 -20.26
CA ALA A 786 11.60 31.03 -20.62
C ALA A 786 11.53 31.21 -22.15
N SER A 787 12.65 31.03 -22.85
CA SER A 787 12.71 31.05 -24.32
C SER A 787 11.81 29.96 -24.95
N TYR A 788 11.74 28.79 -24.33
CA TYR A 788 10.81 27.74 -24.77
C TYR A 788 9.34 28.16 -24.60
N LEU A 789 8.98 28.80 -23.49
CA LEU A 789 7.63 29.33 -23.27
C LEU A 789 7.28 30.46 -24.26
N GLU A 790 8.24 31.30 -24.64
CA GLU A 790 8.05 32.37 -25.64
C GLU A 790 7.73 31.83 -27.03
N SER A 791 8.07 30.58 -27.32
CA SER A 791 7.66 29.91 -28.58
C SER A 791 6.15 29.64 -28.66
N PHE A 792 5.43 29.73 -27.55
CA PHE A 792 3.99 29.52 -27.49
C PHE A 792 3.21 30.84 -27.56
N SER A 793 2.17 30.86 -28.38
CA SER A 793 1.23 31.98 -28.49
C SER A 793 -0.22 31.53 -28.34
N GLY A 794 -1.03 32.33 -27.65
CA GLY A 794 -2.44 32.04 -27.40
C GLY A 794 -3.36 33.03 -28.12
N THR A 795 -4.35 32.59 -28.90
CA THR A 795 -5.29 33.49 -29.57
C THR A 795 -6.72 32.95 -29.53
N ALA A 796 -7.67 33.82 -29.19
CA ALA A 796 -9.10 33.56 -29.35
C ALA A 796 -9.57 34.02 -30.74
N GLN A 797 -10.08 33.09 -31.55
CA GLN A 797 -10.60 33.37 -32.89
C GLN A 797 -11.70 32.37 -33.26
N ASP A 798 -12.77 32.84 -33.90
CA ASP A 798 -13.87 32.02 -34.43
C ASP A 798 -14.53 31.10 -33.38
N GLY A 799 -14.62 31.57 -32.12
CA GLY A 799 -15.18 30.80 -31.01
C GLY A 799 -14.26 29.71 -30.44
N TRP A 800 -13.00 29.67 -30.88
CA TRP A 800 -11.96 28.78 -30.37
C TRP A 800 -10.86 29.58 -29.69
N PHE A 801 -10.30 29.03 -28.63
CA PHE A 801 -8.99 29.43 -28.14
C PHE A 801 -7.95 28.44 -28.67
N LYS A 802 -6.87 28.96 -29.26
CA LYS A 802 -5.76 28.19 -29.81
C LYS A 802 -4.48 28.57 -29.10
N LEU A 803 -3.80 27.59 -28.52
CA LEU A 803 -2.44 27.70 -28.02
C LEU A 803 -1.51 27.04 -29.05
N SER A 804 -0.65 27.82 -29.69
CA SER A 804 0.22 27.38 -30.79
C SER A 804 1.69 27.55 -30.41
N GLY A 805 2.44 26.44 -30.43
CA GLY A 805 3.91 26.41 -30.46
C GLY A 805 4.42 25.97 -31.85
N ASP A 806 5.71 25.64 -31.96
CA ASP A 806 6.36 25.28 -33.25
C ASP A 806 5.67 24.11 -33.98
N LYS A 807 5.46 22.98 -33.28
CA LYS A 807 4.88 21.74 -33.85
C LYS A 807 3.58 21.30 -33.19
N LEU A 808 3.07 22.09 -32.26
CA LEU A 808 1.91 21.76 -31.45
C LEU A 808 0.89 22.90 -31.48
N THR A 809 -0.36 22.58 -31.73
CA THR A 809 -1.49 23.47 -31.50
C THR A 809 -2.53 22.75 -30.66
N LEU A 810 -2.82 23.26 -29.47
CA LEU A 810 -3.93 22.82 -28.64
C LEU A 810 -5.10 23.79 -28.76
N SER A 811 -6.32 23.28 -28.91
CA SER A 811 -7.50 24.15 -29.06
C SER A 811 -8.68 23.73 -28.20
N LEU A 812 -9.34 24.71 -27.58
CA LEU A 812 -10.58 24.54 -26.82
C LEU A 812 -11.69 25.39 -27.44
N GLN A 813 -12.90 24.84 -27.52
CA GLN A 813 -14.05 25.62 -27.95
C GLN A 813 -14.57 26.43 -26.76
N LEU A 814 -14.64 27.75 -26.90
CA LEU A 814 -14.84 28.69 -25.79
C LEU A 814 -16.16 28.48 -25.04
N GLU A 815 -17.20 28.01 -25.74
CA GLU A 815 -18.54 27.72 -25.23
C GLU A 815 -18.75 26.24 -24.86
N SER A 816 -17.70 25.42 -24.90
CA SER A 816 -17.73 23.97 -24.63
C SER A 816 -18.67 23.17 -25.57
N LEU A 817 -18.85 23.61 -26.82
CA LEU A 817 -19.77 23.02 -27.80
C LEU A 817 -19.14 22.04 -28.80
N ALA A 818 -17.84 21.78 -28.69
CA ALA A 818 -17.14 20.84 -29.55
C ALA A 818 -15.96 20.19 -28.82
N LEU A 819 -15.54 19.01 -29.27
CA LEU A 819 -14.36 18.32 -28.76
C LEU A 819 -13.10 19.20 -28.89
N PRO A 820 -12.24 19.22 -27.86
CA PRO A 820 -10.91 19.81 -27.96
C PRO A 820 -10.09 19.22 -29.10
N ARG A 821 -9.07 19.96 -29.54
CA ARG A 821 -8.23 19.55 -30.68
C ARG A 821 -6.75 19.59 -30.35
N VAL A 822 -6.02 18.63 -30.93
CA VAL A 822 -4.55 18.59 -31.02
C VAL A 822 -4.19 18.67 -32.49
N ASN A 823 -3.39 19.66 -32.88
CA ASN A 823 -2.97 19.94 -34.26
C ASN A 823 -4.16 20.01 -35.24
N GLY A 824 -5.27 20.61 -34.80
CA GLY A 824 -6.50 20.76 -35.59
C GLY A 824 -7.40 19.52 -35.64
N THR A 825 -6.93 18.37 -35.16
CA THR A 825 -7.69 17.12 -35.09
C THR A 825 -8.39 17.00 -33.74
N ALA A 826 -9.69 16.68 -33.75
CA ALA A 826 -10.43 16.43 -32.51
C ALA A 826 -9.83 15.24 -31.75
N ILE A 827 -9.75 15.35 -30.42
CA ILE A 827 -9.30 14.24 -29.58
C ILE A 827 -10.18 13.00 -29.80
N ASP A 828 -9.56 11.83 -29.87
CA ASP A 828 -10.29 10.56 -29.91
C ASP A 828 -10.52 10.08 -28.47
N LEU A 829 -11.80 9.97 -28.07
CA LEU A 829 -12.19 9.47 -26.75
C LEU A 829 -12.52 7.96 -26.76
N ARG A 830 -12.32 7.30 -27.90
CA ARG A 830 -12.53 5.85 -28.08
C ARG A 830 -11.34 5.22 -28.79
N PRO A 831 -10.11 5.41 -28.27
CA PRO A 831 -8.95 4.75 -28.83
C PRO A 831 -9.15 3.23 -28.78
N PRO A 832 -8.51 2.48 -29.71
CA PRO A 832 -8.62 1.03 -29.75
C PRO A 832 -8.04 0.37 -28.49
N MET A 833 -7.03 1.00 -27.87
CA MET A 833 -6.41 0.54 -26.63
C MET A 833 -7.23 0.98 -25.40
N LEU A 834 -7.44 0.07 -24.47
CA LEU A 834 -7.93 0.35 -23.11
C LEU A 834 -6.84 0.95 -22.24
N PHE A 835 -5.64 0.36 -22.30
CA PHE A 835 -4.43 0.86 -21.66
C PHE A 835 -3.34 0.95 -22.70
N ASP A 836 -2.67 2.09 -22.76
CA ASP A 836 -1.59 2.35 -23.69
C ASP A 836 -0.45 3.07 -22.99
N SER A 837 0.60 2.31 -22.69
CA SER A 837 1.85 2.79 -22.11
C SER A 837 2.97 1.77 -22.36
N PRO A 838 4.25 2.17 -22.24
CA PRO A 838 5.38 1.24 -22.29
C PRO A 838 5.48 0.25 -21.11
N TRP A 839 4.53 0.24 -20.18
CA TRP A 839 4.57 -0.61 -18.98
C TRP A 839 3.33 -1.49 -18.84
N MET A 840 2.20 -1.04 -19.42
CA MET A 840 0.92 -1.75 -19.43
C MET A 840 0.16 -1.45 -20.72
N SER A 841 -0.28 -2.51 -21.39
CA SER A 841 -1.03 -2.43 -22.64
C SER A 841 -2.21 -3.39 -22.66
N SER A 842 -3.34 -2.96 -23.23
CA SER A 842 -4.53 -3.79 -23.44
C SER A 842 -5.37 -3.23 -24.57
N GLU A 843 -5.84 -4.08 -25.48
CA GLU A 843 -6.92 -3.72 -26.41
C GLU A 843 -8.25 -3.63 -25.65
N HIS A 844 -9.10 -2.66 -26.01
CA HIS A 844 -10.43 -2.53 -25.43
C HIS A 844 -11.31 -3.74 -25.78
N GLY A 845 -12.06 -4.25 -24.80
CA GLY A 845 -12.94 -5.41 -24.96
C GLY A 845 -12.24 -6.77 -24.86
N SER A 846 -10.90 -6.82 -24.91
CA SER A 846 -10.14 -8.08 -24.88
C SER A 846 -10.23 -8.79 -23.53
N GLY A 847 -10.13 -8.05 -22.42
CA GLY A 847 -9.98 -8.61 -21.07
C GLY A 847 -8.60 -9.24 -20.83
N ILE A 848 -7.64 -8.97 -21.71
CA ILE A 848 -6.26 -9.45 -21.66
C ILE A 848 -5.32 -8.26 -21.56
N ILE A 849 -4.57 -8.19 -20.47
CA ILE A 849 -3.65 -7.09 -20.18
C ILE A 849 -2.24 -7.65 -20.08
N ARG A 850 -1.28 -6.96 -20.66
CA ARG A 850 0.15 -7.25 -20.55
C ARG A 850 0.82 -6.15 -19.76
N ILE A 851 1.50 -6.54 -18.68
CA ILE A 851 2.31 -5.64 -17.85
C ILE A 851 3.75 -6.12 -17.95
N HIS A 852 4.69 -5.21 -18.21
CA HIS A 852 6.08 -5.60 -18.46
C HIS A 852 7.07 -4.65 -17.79
N LYS A 853 8.19 -5.20 -17.30
CA LYS A 853 9.34 -4.46 -16.75
C LYS A 853 10.57 -5.36 -16.78
N ASP A 854 11.69 -4.84 -17.30
CA ASP A 854 12.99 -5.52 -17.40
C ASP A 854 12.93 -6.91 -18.05
N GLY A 855 12.20 -7.03 -19.16
CA GLY A 855 12.03 -8.30 -19.89
C GLY A 855 11.15 -9.34 -19.22
N ARG A 856 10.58 -9.05 -18.04
CA ARG A 856 9.54 -9.86 -17.40
C ARG A 856 8.17 -9.38 -17.87
N GLU A 857 7.28 -10.31 -18.17
CA GLU A 857 5.88 -10.04 -18.50
C GLU A 857 4.96 -10.70 -17.46
N LEU A 858 3.99 -9.94 -16.97
CA LEU A 858 2.81 -10.43 -16.29
C LEU A 858 1.62 -10.31 -17.25
N LYS A 859 1.11 -11.44 -17.73
CA LYS A 859 -0.16 -11.51 -18.47
C LYS A 859 -1.30 -11.66 -17.48
N ILE A 860 -2.26 -10.74 -17.50
CA ILE A 860 -3.52 -10.85 -16.78
C ILE A 860 -4.62 -11.16 -17.78
N ASP A 861 -5.22 -12.34 -17.65
CA ASP A 861 -6.36 -12.78 -18.45
C ASP A 861 -7.55 -13.01 -17.52
N LEU A 862 -8.62 -12.23 -17.69
CA LEU A 862 -9.85 -12.37 -16.90
C LEU A 862 -10.95 -13.16 -17.61
N ASN A 863 -10.72 -13.61 -18.84
CA ASN A 863 -11.68 -14.49 -19.53
C ASN A 863 -11.60 -15.94 -19.03
N GLU A 864 -10.44 -16.33 -18.49
CA GLU A 864 -10.16 -17.67 -17.90
C GLU A 864 -11.03 -18.03 -16.69
#